data_AF-A0A9P7JNA6-F1
#
_entry.id   AF-A0A9P7JNA6-F1
#
_cell.length_a   1.000
_cell.length_b   1.000
_cell.length_c   1.000
_cell.angle_alpha   90.00
_cell.angle_beta   90.00
_cell.angle_gamma   90.00
#
_symmetry.space_group_name_H-M   'P 1'
#
loop_
_entity.id
_entity.type
_entity.pdbx_description
1 polymer ?
#
loop_
_entity_poly.entity_id
_entity_poly.type
_entity_poly.pdbx_seq_one_letter_code
_entity_poly.pdbx_strand_id
1 'polypeptide(L)'
;MDKWYESFEGILAIHQDKFVTASAPTHQSILKTICNQIVTKHKSLEDPAALPKPLRKAIRRYYLQFLTDEDDIQAEGEFLEDEQDNEALGVSPEEREMAARPKDAAFYKKEITDWDVAQKLFKQEIDDYDKEEQSKLGGKHSIKFRTGHARDWFNNMTPAQREEVEDAKEKWNREGAPAEAQAMYRKRNLKRVLDDFTEQIHRTMGCQVVMLVSHKKKSDQTLSVVVHESKPLNGKKVFTQSSRGNKEWTSDAFTKFAEWSKSEFYPEDSDGVSDNEDDEDDTKDKLPELVLDKTGYAKLPSRAGINAKGQQELVRRIFHALYSELMSVRSALMGLKVGWVEVFTDSTKPVPWREVVAKPSLYLDLECLPKGFLLRDPSHLRADDITKLWDHWEVRRAAKQRLIIFLAGKLADMSKESLQNAVPYKGDKKVYVEISQENEDDTSAKPPMTRTEGPAGTKAASSASASTRPTPHTKGPAGTKAASSASASTPPTPRTKGPAGTKAASSALASTRLAPSTISPADDDSSEDDLATTSFAGHTTGPAARPSGAQEGAPAAVPMKDRVQFLKSLSNNDKYLLLVEGVRDLEKGPSSEEQRDWPTWATWSWEESYLPNAVHSEDGVVENFLDMIASAKITSLPSGMRVTLGLGLLLRECKRAIKYEVDEAPHNTPTYLGASTLDIKILSLVEDLVDTVRGRMLPTLKGREGQQRAAEQEEKERDHELEVRQHLEEELRMLEEAKSRNKRLKDDMQKLQEETKKLVEENESLERQRVEVEHNGESEAEVRVEVKGKKRSKLGESGKPHKITKTDDIRRSSRARLPSKKAMKY
;
A
#
# COMPACT_ATOMS: atom_id res chain seq x y z
N MET A 1 59.39 0.26 -20.36
CA MET A 1 59.34 1.57 -19.68
C MET A 1 58.18 2.33 -20.29
N ASP A 2 57.20 2.69 -19.48
CA ASP A 2 56.02 3.40 -19.98
C ASP A 2 56.39 4.84 -20.38
N LYS A 3 55.77 5.38 -21.44
CA LYS A 3 56.01 6.74 -21.98
C LYS A 3 55.89 7.86 -20.93
N TRP A 4 55.16 7.65 -19.85
CA TRP A 4 55.03 8.63 -18.76
C TRP A 4 56.33 8.76 -17.96
N TYR A 5 57.07 7.66 -17.78
CA TYR A 5 58.32 7.68 -17.00
C TYR A 5 59.36 8.60 -17.66
N GLU A 6 59.58 8.46 -18.97
CA GLU A 6 60.50 9.30 -19.74
C GLU A 6 60.15 10.80 -19.66
N SER A 7 58.86 11.12 -19.51
CA SER A 7 58.37 12.51 -19.42
C SER A 7 58.62 13.13 -18.04
N PHE A 8 58.70 12.31 -16.99
CA PHE A 8 58.74 12.74 -15.59
C PHE A 8 59.98 12.30 -14.80
N GLU A 9 60.89 11.53 -15.41
CA GLU A 9 62.09 10.99 -14.78
C GLU A 9 62.86 12.04 -13.97
N GLY A 10 63.10 13.23 -14.55
CA GLY A 10 63.80 14.31 -13.86
C GLY A 10 63.09 14.82 -12.60
N ILE A 11 61.74 14.83 -12.57
CA ILE A 11 60.98 15.19 -11.36
C ILE A 11 61.05 14.05 -10.34
N LEU A 12 60.93 12.81 -10.81
CA LEU A 12 60.92 11.64 -9.94
C LEU A 12 62.26 11.45 -9.23
N ALA A 13 63.37 11.60 -9.96
CA ALA A 13 64.72 11.51 -9.41
C ALA A 13 65.02 12.56 -8.33
N ILE A 14 64.52 13.80 -8.48
CA ILE A 14 64.75 14.89 -7.50
C ILE A 14 64.18 14.57 -6.12
N HIS A 15 63.10 13.80 -6.05
CA HIS A 15 62.42 13.46 -4.79
C HIS A 15 62.70 12.05 -4.30
N GLN A 16 63.49 11.25 -5.02
CA GLN A 16 63.77 9.86 -4.66
C GLN A 16 64.44 9.74 -3.29
N ASP A 17 65.55 10.42 -3.06
CA ASP A 17 66.26 10.34 -1.76
C ASP A 17 65.40 10.83 -0.60
N LYS A 18 64.57 11.87 -0.85
CA LYS A 18 63.64 12.41 0.15
C LYS A 18 62.52 11.44 0.46
N PHE A 19 62.06 10.69 -0.53
CA PHE A 19 61.01 9.70 -0.35
C PHE A 19 61.55 8.49 0.42
N VAL A 20 62.72 7.97 0.04
CA VAL A 20 63.34 6.79 0.69
C VAL A 20 63.72 7.04 2.15
N THR A 21 64.05 8.29 2.52
CA THR A 21 64.43 8.65 3.89
C THR A 21 63.28 9.19 4.75
N ALA A 22 62.10 9.35 4.17
CA ALA A 22 60.93 9.88 4.85
C ALA A 22 60.19 8.77 5.61
N SER A 23 59.39 9.16 6.60
CA SER A 23 58.44 8.28 7.27
C SER A 23 57.12 8.21 6.50
N ALA A 24 56.34 7.13 6.62
CA ALA A 24 54.99 6.98 6.07
C ALA A 24 54.09 8.26 5.99
N PRO A 25 53.86 9.06 7.06
CA PRO A 25 53.02 10.26 6.96
C PRO A 25 53.60 11.36 6.05
N THR A 26 54.92 11.36 5.85
CA THR A 26 55.65 12.32 5.03
C THR A 26 55.62 11.93 3.55
N HIS A 27 55.48 10.64 3.22
CA HIS A 27 55.34 10.14 1.84
C HIS A 27 54.20 10.83 1.09
N GLN A 28 53.03 10.99 1.73
CA GLN A 28 51.88 11.66 1.13
C GLN A 28 52.18 13.12 0.75
N SER A 29 52.93 13.85 1.58
CA SER A 29 53.32 15.23 1.31
C SER A 29 54.31 15.32 0.14
N ILE A 30 55.23 14.36 0.05
CA ILE A 30 56.19 14.27 -1.05
C ILE A 30 55.45 13.93 -2.37
N LEU A 31 54.56 12.93 -2.36
CA LEU A 31 53.74 12.57 -3.52
C LEU A 31 52.86 13.73 -3.99
N LYS A 32 52.27 14.49 -3.07
CA LYS A 32 51.49 15.70 -3.41
C LYS A 32 52.36 16.76 -4.08
N THR A 33 53.59 16.91 -3.62
CA THR A 33 54.57 17.86 -4.20
C THR A 33 54.99 17.42 -5.60
N ILE A 34 55.28 16.13 -5.80
CA ILE A 34 55.59 15.54 -7.12
C ILE A 34 54.40 15.74 -8.07
N CYS A 35 53.18 15.48 -7.61
CA CYS A 35 51.97 15.69 -8.39
C CYS A 35 51.83 17.14 -8.84
N ASN A 36 51.99 18.10 -7.93
CA ASN A 36 51.91 19.52 -8.25
C ASN A 36 53.00 19.94 -9.26
N GLN A 37 54.21 19.41 -9.14
CA GLN A 37 55.30 19.69 -10.08
C GLN A 37 55.03 19.13 -11.48
N ILE A 38 54.45 17.93 -11.57
CA ILE A 38 54.04 17.33 -12.85
C ILE A 38 52.94 18.18 -13.51
N VAL A 39 51.89 18.56 -12.77
CA VAL A 39 50.82 19.44 -13.28
C VAL A 39 51.38 20.79 -13.74
N THR A 40 52.29 21.38 -12.96
CA THR A 40 52.91 22.68 -13.30
C THR A 40 53.79 22.61 -14.55
N LYS A 41 54.51 21.50 -14.75
CA LYS A 41 55.36 21.30 -15.94
C LYS A 41 54.54 21.04 -17.20
N HIS A 42 53.37 20.40 -17.07
CA HIS A 42 52.44 20.13 -18.16
C HIS A 42 51.25 21.11 -18.19
N LYS A 43 51.53 22.41 -18.37
CA LYS A 43 50.52 23.49 -18.51
C LYS A 43 49.47 23.29 -19.62
N SER A 44 49.57 22.23 -20.42
CA SER A 44 48.67 21.90 -21.53
C SER A 44 47.57 20.88 -21.17
N LEU A 45 47.48 20.39 -19.93
CA LEU A 45 46.34 19.59 -19.49
C LEU A 45 45.17 20.53 -19.20
N GLU A 46 44.10 20.43 -20.00
CA GLU A 46 42.93 21.33 -20.01
C GLU A 46 42.14 21.42 -18.69
N ASP A 47 42.53 20.67 -17.65
CA ASP A 47 41.96 20.78 -16.32
C ASP A 47 43.04 20.64 -15.23
N PRO A 48 43.49 21.73 -14.59
CA PRO A 48 44.57 21.70 -13.60
C PRO A 48 44.18 21.09 -12.24
N ALA A 49 42.99 20.50 -12.11
CA ALA A 49 42.43 20.13 -10.82
C ALA A 49 43.03 18.86 -10.18
N ALA A 50 43.53 17.87 -10.94
CA ALA A 50 44.23 16.70 -10.39
C ALA A 50 44.94 15.84 -11.45
N LEU A 51 46.03 15.17 -11.08
CA LEU A 51 46.60 14.09 -11.90
C LEU A 51 45.61 12.91 -12.04
N PRO A 52 45.52 12.29 -13.25
CA PRO A 52 44.77 11.06 -13.44
C PRO A 52 45.18 9.99 -12.43
N LYS A 53 44.19 9.26 -11.86
CA LYS A 53 44.44 8.20 -10.87
C LYS A 53 45.48 7.16 -11.35
N PRO A 54 45.46 6.67 -12.61
CA PRO A 54 46.45 5.69 -13.08
C PRO A 54 47.89 6.20 -12.98
N LEU A 55 48.10 7.49 -13.27
CA LEU A 55 49.42 8.12 -13.19
C LEU A 55 49.86 8.30 -11.74
N ARG A 56 48.95 8.63 -10.82
CA ARG A 56 49.26 8.67 -9.37
C ARG A 56 49.68 7.30 -8.84
N LYS A 57 49.01 6.22 -9.25
CA LYS A 57 49.38 4.83 -8.90
C LYS A 57 50.74 4.46 -9.47
N ALA A 58 51.01 4.80 -10.72
CA ALA A 58 52.28 4.51 -11.37
C ALA A 58 53.47 5.22 -10.67
N ILE A 59 53.26 6.48 -10.24
CA ILE A 59 54.24 7.22 -9.43
C ILE A 59 54.49 6.54 -8.07
N ARG A 60 53.44 6.08 -7.37
CA ARG A 60 53.60 5.34 -6.11
C ARG A 60 54.36 4.02 -6.29
N ARG A 61 54.01 3.23 -7.31
CA ARG A 61 54.72 1.98 -7.64
C ARG A 61 56.19 2.22 -7.97
N TYR A 62 56.50 3.33 -8.64
CA TYR A 62 57.88 3.71 -8.91
C TYR A 62 58.70 3.94 -7.64
N TYR A 63 58.13 4.53 -6.58
CA TYR A 63 58.88 4.74 -5.34
C TYR A 63 58.91 3.51 -4.43
N LEU A 64 57.87 2.66 -4.49
CA LEU A 64 57.79 1.42 -3.72
C LEU A 64 59.03 0.53 -3.94
N GLN A 65 59.60 0.51 -5.16
CA GLN A 65 60.77 -0.30 -5.49
C GLN A 65 62.08 0.17 -4.80
N PHE A 66 62.09 1.36 -4.19
CA PHE A 66 63.26 1.91 -3.51
C PHE A 66 63.13 1.91 -1.97
N LEU A 67 61.97 1.55 -1.44
CA LEU A 67 61.80 1.35 0.00
C LEU A 67 62.51 0.06 0.40
N THR A 68 63.18 0.11 1.56
CA THR A 68 63.92 -1.04 2.12
C THR A 68 63.38 -1.47 3.48
N ASP A 69 62.55 -0.64 4.10
CA ASP A 69 61.87 -0.92 5.35
C ASP A 69 60.55 -1.65 5.06
N GLU A 70 60.36 -2.82 5.65
CA GLU A 70 59.19 -3.67 5.43
C GLU A 70 57.88 -3.00 5.93
N ASP A 71 57.94 -2.19 6.98
CA ASP A 71 56.74 -1.50 7.50
C ASP A 71 56.30 -0.39 6.53
N ASP A 72 57.25 0.33 5.92
CA ASP A 72 56.94 1.34 4.89
C ASP A 72 56.49 0.70 3.56
N ILE A 73 57.07 -0.44 3.17
CA ILE A 73 56.62 -1.23 2.01
C ILE A 73 55.19 -1.72 2.25
N GLN A 74 54.89 -2.25 3.45
CA GLN A 74 53.56 -2.72 3.80
C GLN A 74 52.55 -1.57 3.84
N ALA A 75 52.90 -0.43 4.44
CA ALA A 75 52.00 0.73 4.52
C ALA A 75 51.67 1.30 3.12
N GLU A 76 52.66 1.47 2.25
CA GLU A 76 52.39 1.94 0.87
C GLU A 76 51.74 0.85 0.00
N GLY A 77 52.01 -0.43 0.29
CA GLY A 77 51.32 -1.58 -0.29
C GLY A 77 49.83 -1.59 0.05
N GLU A 78 49.47 -1.39 1.32
CA GLU A 78 48.08 -1.30 1.80
C GLU A 78 47.34 -0.13 1.12
N PHE A 79 47.99 1.01 0.91
CA PHE A 79 47.38 2.11 0.13
C PHE A 79 47.17 1.77 -1.35
N LEU A 80 48.06 0.97 -1.95
CA LEU A 80 47.90 0.51 -3.32
C LEU A 80 46.82 -0.57 -3.43
N GLU A 81 46.67 -1.42 -2.41
CA GLU A 81 45.64 -2.45 -2.29
C GLU A 81 44.26 -1.84 -2.00
N ASP A 82 44.13 -0.92 -1.04
CA ASP A 82 42.89 -0.19 -0.72
C ASP A 82 42.34 0.61 -1.92
N GLU A 83 43.23 1.15 -2.77
CA GLU A 83 42.83 1.82 -4.01
C GLU A 83 42.66 0.85 -5.19
N GLN A 84 43.19 -0.37 -5.11
CA GLN A 84 42.93 -1.45 -6.07
C GLN A 84 41.59 -2.12 -5.78
N ASP A 85 41.14 -2.10 -4.52
CA ASP A 85 39.85 -2.64 -4.12
C ASP A 85 38.65 -1.77 -4.53
N ASN A 86 38.89 -0.48 -4.75
CA ASN A 86 37.87 0.48 -5.19
C ASN A 86 37.85 0.69 -6.72
N GLU A 87 38.81 0.12 -7.45
CA GLU A 87 38.82 0.03 -8.91
C GLU A 87 38.35 -1.38 -9.31
N ALA A 88 37.09 -1.67 -9.01
CA ALA A 88 36.46 -2.97 -9.21
C ALA A 88 37.28 -4.13 -8.63
N LEU A 89 37.22 -4.32 -7.30
CA LEU A 89 37.26 -5.68 -6.75
C LEU A 89 36.46 -6.56 -7.70
N GLY A 90 37.17 -7.42 -8.41
CA GLY A 90 36.66 -8.25 -9.49
C GLY A 90 35.76 -9.31 -8.93
N VAL A 91 34.59 -8.91 -8.43
CA VAL A 91 33.44 -9.78 -8.26
C VAL A 91 33.31 -10.48 -9.60
N SER A 92 33.59 -11.78 -9.60
CA SER A 92 33.60 -12.56 -10.82
C SER A 92 32.23 -12.38 -11.50
N PRO A 93 32.15 -12.45 -12.84
CA PRO A 93 30.87 -12.40 -13.53
C PRO A 93 29.82 -13.36 -12.93
N GLU A 94 30.28 -14.52 -12.44
CA GLU A 94 29.46 -15.51 -11.75
C GLU A 94 28.94 -15.04 -10.38
N GLU A 95 29.79 -14.44 -9.53
CA GLU A 95 29.37 -13.92 -8.24
C GLU A 95 28.42 -12.72 -8.40
N ARG A 96 28.68 -11.86 -9.40
CA ARG A 96 27.81 -10.73 -9.75
C ARG A 96 26.46 -11.22 -10.24
N GLU A 97 26.43 -12.22 -11.10
CA GLU A 97 25.21 -12.86 -11.58
C GLU A 97 24.39 -13.44 -10.44
N MET A 98 25.01 -14.22 -9.55
CA MET A 98 24.33 -14.79 -8.38
C MET A 98 23.74 -13.72 -7.46
N ALA A 99 24.48 -12.64 -7.21
CA ALA A 99 24.04 -11.53 -6.37
C ALA A 99 22.91 -10.71 -7.02
N ALA A 100 22.98 -10.51 -8.33
CA ALA A 100 22.00 -9.76 -9.11
C ALA A 100 20.71 -10.53 -9.40
N ARG A 101 20.73 -11.87 -9.27
CA ARG A 101 19.61 -12.73 -9.63
C ARG A 101 18.32 -12.34 -8.91
N PRO A 102 17.24 -12.04 -9.66
CA PRO A 102 15.97 -11.64 -9.07
C PRO A 102 15.40 -12.68 -8.09
N LYS A 103 15.11 -12.22 -6.87
CA LYS A 103 14.48 -13.07 -5.83
C LYS A 103 12.96 -13.15 -5.93
N ASP A 104 12.36 -12.42 -6.88
CA ASP A 104 10.91 -12.45 -7.10
C ASP A 104 10.59 -13.36 -8.28
N ALA A 105 9.90 -14.48 -8.03
CA ALA A 105 9.53 -15.40 -9.11
C ALA A 105 8.56 -14.77 -10.12
N ALA A 106 7.85 -13.68 -9.77
CA ALA A 106 7.01 -12.97 -10.71
C ALA A 106 7.80 -12.37 -11.89
N PHE A 107 9.09 -12.06 -11.66
CA PHE A 107 10.00 -11.55 -12.68
C PHE A 107 10.21 -12.55 -13.83
N TYR A 108 10.18 -13.84 -13.52
CA TYR A 108 10.42 -14.94 -14.46
C TYR A 108 9.17 -15.42 -15.20
N LYS A 109 8.03 -14.74 -15.03
CA LYS A 109 6.79 -15.11 -15.74
C LYS A 109 6.83 -14.79 -17.23
N LYS A 110 7.67 -13.83 -17.61
CA LYS A 110 7.89 -13.40 -18.98
C LYS A 110 9.33 -13.75 -19.33
N GLU A 111 9.57 -13.93 -20.62
CA GLU A 111 10.93 -14.03 -21.14
C GLU A 111 11.71 -12.76 -20.75
N ILE A 112 12.84 -12.97 -20.07
CA ILE A 112 13.67 -11.89 -19.55
C ILE A 112 14.48 -11.32 -20.73
N THR A 113 14.47 -10.00 -20.87
CA THR A 113 15.19 -9.30 -21.94
C THR A 113 16.61 -8.88 -21.49
N ASP A 114 17.50 -8.58 -22.45
CA ASP A 114 18.85 -8.08 -22.16
C ASP A 114 18.82 -6.84 -21.25
N TRP A 115 17.85 -5.96 -21.50
CA TRP A 115 17.63 -4.76 -20.69
C TRP A 115 17.29 -5.10 -19.23
N ASP A 116 16.40 -6.07 -19.02
CA ASP A 116 15.98 -6.48 -17.68
C ASP A 116 17.15 -7.09 -16.88
N VAL A 117 18.03 -7.84 -17.56
CA VAL A 117 19.23 -8.43 -16.97
C VAL A 117 20.28 -7.37 -16.67
N ALA A 118 20.56 -6.46 -17.61
CA ALA A 118 21.55 -5.39 -17.43
C ALA A 118 21.17 -4.47 -16.25
N GLN A 119 19.88 -4.13 -16.09
CA GLN A 119 19.41 -3.36 -14.94
C GLN A 119 19.67 -4.02 -13.58
N LYS A 120 19.82 -5.35 -13.55
CA LYS A 120 20.10 -6.11 -12.33
C LYS A 120 21.58 -6.31 -12.10
N LEU A 121 22.30 -6.77 -13.13
CA LEU A 121 23.75 -7.01 -13.07
C LEU A 121 24.52 -5.73 -12.78
N PHE A 122 24.19 -4.65 -13.49
CA PHE A 122 24.97 -3.42 -13.50
C PHE A 122 24.25 -2.25 -12.83
N LYS A 123 23.46 -2.56 -11.79
CA LYS A 123 22.66 -1.54 -11.11
C LYS A 123 23.53 -0.41 -10.56
N GLN A 124 24.70 -0.74 -10.01
CA GLN A 124 25.60 0.23 -9.39
C GLN A 124 26.21 1.15 -10.46
N GLU A 125 26.64 0.59 -11.57
CA GLU A 125 27.23 1.30 -12.71
C GLU A 125 26.21 2.22 -13.38
N ILE A 126 24.97 1.75 -13.54
CA ILE A 126 23.85 2.58 -14.03
C ILE A 126 23.57 3.74 -13.07
N ASP A 127 23.55 3.47 -11.76
CA ASP A 127 23.28 4.49 -10.74
C ASP A 127 24.44 5.51 -10.64
N ASP A 128 25.69 5.09 -10.87
CA ASP A 128 26.85 5.98 -10.88
C ASP A 128 26.93 6.81 -12.17
N TYR A 129 26.60 6.21 -13.32
CA TYR A 129 26.44 6.93 -14.58
C TYR A 129 25.33 7.99 -14.49
N ASP A 130 24.17 7.64 -13.93
CA ASP A 130 23.06 8.59 -13.71
C ASP A 130 23.49 9.76 -12.80
N LYS A 131 24.26 9.50 -11.74
CA LYS A 131 24.79 10.58 -10.88
C LYS A 131 25.77 11.49 -11.62
N GLU A 132 26.64 10.92 -12.46
CA GLU A 132 27.61 11.70 -13.24
C GLU A 132 26.90 12.61 -14.25
N GLU A 133 25.94 12.06 -15.01
CA GLU A 133 25.17 12.83 -16.00
C GLU A 133 24.29 13.90 -15.35
N GLN A 134 23.65 13.59 -14.21
CA GLN A 134 22.91 14.60 -13.45
C GLN A 134 23.81 15.72 -12.91
N SER A 135 25.05 15.39 -12.53
CA SER A 135 26.03 16.37 -12.07
C SER A 135 26.45 17.31 -13.21
N LYS A 136 26.63 16.78 -14.43
CA LYS A 136 26.94 17.58 -15.63
C LYS A 136 25.81 18.55 -15.98
N LEU A 137 24.55 18.13 -15.81
CA LEU A 137 23.39 18.96 -16.12
C LEU A 137 23.09 20.04 -15.06
N GLY A 138 23.86 20.11 -13.96
CA GLY A 138 23.65 21.07 -12.87
C GLY A 138 22.28 20.95 -12.19
N GLY A 139 21.55 19.86 -12.45
CA GLY A 139 20.20 19.62 -11.99
C GLY A 139 20.17 18.81 -10.69
N LYS A 140 19.30 19.19 -9.75
CA LYS A 140 19.01 18.34 -8.57
C LYS A 140 18.38 17.02 -9.05
N HIS A 141 18.80 15.90 -8.45
CA HIS A 141 18.39 14.52 -8.74
C HIS A 141 16.93 14.34 -9.21
N SER A 142 16.74 14.48 -10.52
CA SER A 142 15.44 14.46 -11.17
C SER A 142 15.14 13.04 -11.62
N ILE A 143 14.15 12.41 -10.98
CA ILE A 143 13.71 11.04 -11.30
C ILE A 143 13.34 10.88 -12.79
N LYS A 144 12.95 11.97 -13.46
CA LYS A 144 12.54 11.96 -14.87
C LYS A 144 13.66 11.53 -15.82
N PHE A 145 14.93 11.80 -15.50
CA PHE A 145 16.06 11.51 -16.42
C PHE A 145 16.67 10.14 -16.23
N ARG A 146 16.45 9.49 -15.07
CA ARG A 146 17.09 8.21 -14.72
C ARG A 146 16.85 7.12 -15.77
N THR A 147 15.64 7.00 -16.30
CA THR A 147 15.34 5.99 -17.33
C THR A 147 16.04 6.29 -18.65
N GLY A 148 16.22 7.56 -18.99
CA GLY A 148 16.98 7.99 -20.17
C GLY A 148 18.45 7.63 -20.03
N HIS A 149 19.08 8.08 -18.93
CA HIS A 149 20.49 7.79 -18.66
C HIS A 149 20.78 6.29 -18.56
N ALA A 150 19.90 5.50 -17.94
CA ALA A 150 20.05 4.06 -17.90
C ALA A 150 20.02 3.43 -19.31
N ARG A 151 19.17 3.93 -20.22
CA ARG A 151 19.13 3.47 -21.62
C ARG A 151 20.38 3.90 -22.39
N ASP A 152 20.85 5.11 -22.18
CA ASP A 152 22.06 5.60 -22.81
C ASP A 152 23.27 4.78 -22.35
N TRP A 153 23.38 4.48 -21.06
CA TRP A 153 24.39 3.58 -20.53
C TRP A 153 24.30 2.18 -21.16
N PHE A 154 23.10 1.61 -21.23
CA PHE A 154 22.89 0.28 -21.83
C PHE A 154 23.30 0.23 -23.30
N ASN A 155 22.97 1.26 -24.08
CA ASN A 155 23.37 1.35 -25.49
C ASN A 155 24.89 1.50 -25.66
N ASN A 156 25.58 2.03 -24.64
CA ASN A 156 27.02 2.26 -24.63
C ASN A 156 27.81 1.17 -23.86
N MET A 157 27.19 0.03 -23.52
CA MET A 157 27.88 -1.08 -22.85
C MET A 157 29.07 -1.59 -23.67
N THR A 158 30.13 -1.99 -22.97
CA THR A 158 31.27 -2.66 -23.60
C THR A 158 30.86 -4.02 -24.19
N PRO A 159 31.60 -4.57 -25.18
CA PRO A 159 31.31 -5.90 -25.71
C PRO A 159 31.31 -7.00 -24.64
N ALA A 160 32.25 -6.95 -23.68
CA ALA A 160 32.32 -7.91 -22.58
C ALA A 160 31.10 -7.83 -21.64
N GLN A 161 30.62 -6.63 -21.34
CA GLN A 161 29.38 -6.47 -20.55
C GLN A 161 28.16 -7.00 -21.30
N ARG A 162 28.09 -6.83 -22.63
CA ARG A 162 27.01 -7.39 -23.44
C ARG A 162 27.00 -8.91 -23.44
N GLU A 163 28.17 -9.54 -23.57
CA GLU A 163 28.32 -10.98 -23.44
C GLU A 163 27.89 -11.48 -22.06
N GLU A 164 28.31 -10.81 -20.97
CA GLU A 164 27.88 -11.14 -19.60
C GLU A 164 26.35 -11.03 -19.41
N VAL A 165 25.71 -10.02 -20.01
CA VAL A 165 24.24 -9.87 -20.00
C VAL A 165 23.57 -11.01 -20.76
N GLU A 166 24.10 -11.40 -21.91
CA GLU A 166 23.54 -12.46 -22.75
C GLU A 166 23.64 -13.82 -22.05
N ASP A 167 24.81 -14.15 -21.50
CA ASP A 167 25.04 -15.38 -20.72
C ASP A 167 24.11 -15.46 -19.51
N ALA A 168 23.97 -14.37 -18.75
CA ALA A 168 23.08 -14.31 -17.60
C ALA A 168 21.60 -14.41 -18.02
N LYS A 169 21.20 -13.80 -19.15
CA LYS A 169 19.84 -13.94 -19.70
C LYS A 169 19.53 -15.38 -20.04
N GLU A 170 20.40 -16.04 -20.80
CA GLU A 170 20.20 -17.45 -21.17
C GLU A 170 20.10 -18.32 -19.93
N LYS A 171 21.02 -18.13 -18.97
CA LYS A 171 21.01 -18.85 -17.70
C LYS A 171 19.72 -18.61 -16.91
N TRP A 172 19.26 -17.36 -16.78
CA TRP A 172 18.07 -17.00 -16.01
C TRP A 172 16.77 -17.48 -16.66
N ASN A 173 16.67 -17.42 -17.98
CA ASN A 173 15.51 -17.95 -18.71
C ASN A 173 15.48 -19.48 -18.67
N ARG A 174 16.64 -20.15 -18.75
CA ARG A 174 16.73 -21.61 -18.67
C ARG A 174 16.43 -22.16 -17.29
N GLU A 175 17.03 -21.58 -16.25
CA GLU A 175 16.89 -22.08 -14.87
C GLU A 175 15.64 -21.54 -14.16
N GLY A 176 15.13 -20.39 -14.61
CA GLY A 176 14.00 -19.70 -13.99
C GLY A 176 14.33 -19.12 -12.61
N ALA A 177 13.28 -18.86 -11.83
CA ALA A 177 13.40 -18.30 -10.49
C ALA A 177 14.08 -19.29 -9.53
N PRO A 178 14.95 -18.83 -8.61
CA PRO A 178 15.50 -19.69 -7.56
C PRO A 178 14.41 -20.44 -6.78
N ALA A 179 14.70 -21.68 -6.33
CA ALA A 179 13.70 -22.52 -5.66
C ALA A 179 13.04 -21.84 -4.44
N GLU A 180 13.81 -21.08 -3.67
CA GLU A 180 13.31 -20.29 -2.54
C GLU A 180 12.32 -19.19 -3.00
N ALA A 181 12.67 -18.47 -4.07
CA ALA A 181 11.81 -17.45 -4.68
C ALA A 181 10.50 -18.07 -5.19
N GLN A 182 10.56 -19.24 -5.82
CA GLN A 182 9.37 -19.98 -6.26
C GLN A 182 8.49 -20.37 -5.07
N ALA A 183 9.08 -20.89 -3.98
CA ALA A 183 8.35 -21.25 -2.77
C ALA A 183 7.66 -20.03 -2.14
N MET A 184 8.37 -18.90 -2.03
CA MET A 184 7.81 -17.64 -1.52
C MET A 184 6.70 -17.08 -2.42
N TYR A 185 6.88 -17.14 -3.74
CA TYR A 185 5.87 -16.72 -4.70
C TYR A 185 4.61 -17.59 -4.60
N ARG A 186 4.76 -18.91 -4.54
CA ARG A 186 3.65 -19.85 -4.31
C ARG A 186 2.93 -19.50 -3.01
N LYS A 187 3.65 -19.38 -1.89
CA LYS A 187 3.06 -19.02 -0.60
C LYS A 187 2.23 -17.73 -0.64
N ARG A 188 2.68 -16.70 -1.37
CA ARG A 188 1.98 -15.41 -1.50
C ARG A 188 0.80 -15.44 -2.47
N ASN A 189 0.92 -16.18 -3.57
CA ASN A 189 -0.03 -16.08 -4.69
C ASN A 189 -0.96 -17.29 -4.82
N LEU A 190 -0.64 -18.44 -4.21
CA LEU A 190 -1.38 -19.69 -4.37
C LEU A 190 -2.86 -19.49 -4.05
N LYS A 191 -3.17 -18.86 -2.92
CA LYS A 191 -4.57 -18.60 -2.54
C LYS A 191 -5.31 -17.79 -3.60
N ARG A 192 -4.73 -16.71 -4.10
CA ARG A 192 -5.35 -15.89 -5.15
C ARG A 192 -5.56 -16.68 -6.43
N VAL A 193 -4.55 -17.45 -6.87
CA VAL A 193 -4.67 -18.28 -8.07
C VAL A 193 -5.77 -19.33 -7.93
N LEU A 194 -5.91 -19.94 -6.75
CA LEU A 194 -6.97 -20.90 -6.46
C LEU A 194 -8.35 -20.22 -6.38
N ASP A 195 -8.44 -19.05 -5.76
CA ASP A 195 -9.67 -18.24 -5.74
C ASP A 195 -10.09 -17.86 -7.18
N ASP A 196 -9.15 -17.35 -8.00
CA ASP A 196 -9.41 -16.96 -9.39
C ASP A 196 -9.84 -18.17 -10.24
N PHE A 197 -9.17 -19.31 -10.07
CA PHE A 197 -9.50 -20.54 -10.80
C PHE A 197 -10.88 -21.07 -10.39
N THR A 198 -11.17 -21.17 -9.09
CA THR A 198 -12.48 -21.65 -8.62
C THR A 198 -13.60 -20.69 -9.02
N GLU A 199 -13.35 -19.39 -9.01
CA GLU A 199 -14.28 -18.39 -9.54
C GLU A 199 -14.50 -18.55 -11.04
N GLN A 200 -13.46 -18.82 -11.82
CA GLN A 200 -13.58 -19.07 -13.25
C GLN A 200 -14.42 -20.32 -13.54
N ILE A 201 -14.15 -21.45 -12.88
CA ILE A 201 -14.94 -22.69 -13.02
C ILE A 201 -16.39 -22.44 -12.61
N HIS A 202 -16.60 -21.69 -11.54
CA HIS A 202 -17.93 -21.33 -11.09
C HIS A 202 -18.69 -20.49 -12.13
N ARG A 203 -18.05 -19.46 -12.69
CA ARG A 203 -18.67 -18.58 -13.70
C ARG A 203 -18.99 -19.34 -14.98
N THR A 204 -18.12 -20.25 -15.42
CA THR A 204 -18.28 -20.94 -16.71
C THR A 204 -19.17 -22.17 -16.62
N MET A 205 -19.15 -22.90 -15.50
CA MET A 205 -19.85 -24.18 -15.35
C MET A 205 -20.92 -24.19 -14.26
N GLY A 206 -21.03 -23.14 -13.45
CA GLY A 206 -21.94 -23.10 -12.30
C GLY A 206 -21.55 -24.05 -11.16
N CYS A 207 -20.37 -24.68 -11.23
CA CYS A 207 -19.94 -25.68 -10.25
C CYS A 207 -19.36 -25.03 -8.98
N GLN A 208 -19.47 -25.76 -7.87
CA GLN A 208 -18.64 -25.55 -6.68
C GLN A 208 -17.51 -26.59 -6.72
N VAL A 209 -16.31 -26.18 -6.31
CA VAL A 209 -15.10 -27.00 -6.46
C VAL A 209 -14.40 -27.12 -5.11
N VAL A 210 -14.02 -28.35 -4.78
CA VAL A 210 -13.05 -28.66 -3.73
C VAL A 210 -11.77 -29.12 -4.42
N MET A 211 -10.64 -28.53 -4.06
CA MET A 211 -9.32 -28.84 -4.62
C MET A 211 -8.38 -29.29 -3.51
N LEU A 212 -7.65 -30.38 -3.75
CA LEU A 212 -6.49 -30.76 -2.96
C LEU A 212 -5.25 -30.28 -3.70
N VAL A 213 -4.40 -29.50 -3.02
CA VAL A 213 -3.28 -28.81 -3.66
C VAL A 213 -2.01 -29.06 -2.88
N SER A 214 -1.01 -29.68 -3.51
CA SER A 214 0.32 -29.89 -2.94
C SER A 214 1.35 -28.97 -3.61
N HIS A 215 2.30 -28.48 -2.81
CA HIS A 215 3.42 -27.69 -3.31
C HIS A 215 4.63 -27.79 -2.38
N LYS A 216 5.83 -27.60 -2.94
CA LYS A 216 7.07 -27.51 -2.16
C LYS A 216 7.05 -26.24 -1.29
N LYS A 217 7.16 -26.42 0.03
CA LYS A 217 7.05 -25.37 1.06
C LYS A 217 8.33 -24.53 1.16
N LYS A 218 9.47 -25.16 0.94
CA LYS A 218 10.83 -24.61 1.02
C LYS A 218 11.75 -25.41 0.07
N SER A 219 13.03 -25.00 -0.03
CA SER A 219 14.07 -25.75 -0.74
C SER A 219 14.39 -27.10 -0.09
N ASP A 220 14.13 -27.24 1.21
CA ASP A 220 14.34 -28.42 2.07
C ASP A 220 13.43 -29.62 1.77
N GLN A 221 12.88 -29.69 0.56
CA GLN A 221 12.06 -30.82 0.11
C GLN A 221 10.75 -31.07 0.91
N THR A 222 10.37 -30.20 1.84
CA THR A 222 9.11 -30.37 2.57
C THR A 222 7.90 -30.00 1.71
N LEU A 223 6.89 -30.86 1.65
CA LEU A 223 5.61 -30.58 0.98
C LEU A 223 4.61 -29.91 1.92
N SER A 224 3.86 -28.97 1.35
CA SER A 224 2.68 -28.37 1.94
C SER A 224 1.46 -28.84 1.15
N VAL A 225 0.51 -29.46 1.84
CA VAL A 225 -0.75 -29.92 1.26
C VAL A 225 -1.87 -29.07 1.85
N VAL A 226 -2.73 -28.54 0.98
CA VAL A 226 -3.80 -27.60 1.36
C VAL A 226 -5.09 -28.03 0.69
N VAL A 227 -6.19 -28.00 1.44
CA VAL A 227 -7.54 -28.09 0.89
C VAL A 227 -8.02 -26.68 0.58
N HIS A 228 -8.45 -26.45 -0.66
CA HIS A 228 -9.07 -25.22 -1.09
C HIS A 228 -10.50 -25.48 -1.55
N GLU A 229 -11.42 -24.59 -1.22
CA GLU A 229 -12.82 -24.76 -1.53
C GLU A 229 -13.45 -23.45 -1.99
N SER A 230 -14.22 -23.52 -3.08
CA SER A 230 -15.01 -22.39 -3.59
C SER A 230 -16.02 -21.90 -2.55
N LYS A 231 -16.26 -20.59 -2.49
CA LYS A 231 -17.26 -20.03 -1.57
C LYS A 231 -18.68 -20.40 -2.00
N PRO A 232 -19.54 -20.89 -1.07
CA PRO A 232 -20.93 -21.17 -1.37
C PRO A 232 -21.72 -19.87 -1.59
N LEU A 233 -22.48 -19.80 -2.69
CA LEU A 233 -23.28 -18.61 -3.06
C LEU A 233 -24.37 -18.25 -2.05
N ASN A 234 -24.98 -19.26 -1.42
CA ASN A 234 -26.23 -19.07 -0.68
C ASN A 234 -26.03 -18.88 0.82
N GLY A 235 -24.82 -18.51 1.27
CA GLY A 235 -24.47 -18.48 2.69
C GLY A 235 -24.57 -19.84 3.40
N LYS A 236 -24.76 -20.93 2.63
CA LYS A 236 -24.74 -22.32 3.11
C LYS A 236 -23.32 -22.65 3.60
N LYS A 237 -23.19 -23.65 4.47
CA LYS A 237 -21.89 -24.15 4.91
C LYS A 237 -21.09 -24.66 3.70
N VAL A 238 -19.77 -24.48 3.74
CA VAL A 238 -18.83 -25.11 2.80
C VAL A 238 -19.03 -26.63 2.79
N PHE A 239 -18.83 -27.29 1.65
CA PHE A 239 -18.86 -28.73 1.42
C PHE A 239 -18.14 -29.51 2.51
N THR A 240 -16.93 -29.08 2.86
CA THR A 240 -16.13 -29.67 3.95
C THR A 240 -16.80 -29.60 5.32
N GLN A 241 -17.86 -28.80 5.48
CA GLN A 241 -18.63 -28.63 6.70
C GLN A 241 -20.10 -29.02 6.58
N SER A 242 -20.58 -29.38 5.39
CA SER A 242 -22.02 -29.56 5.14
C SER A 242 -22.57 -30.85 5.74
N SER A 243 -21.77 -31.92 5.80
CA SER A 243 -22.16 -33.20 6.40
C SER A 243 -20.99 -33.88 7.12
N ARG A 244 -21.29 -34.85 7.99
CA ARG A 244 -20.27 -35.69 8.64
C ARG A 244 -19.50 -36.53 7.62
N GLY A 245 -20.20 -37.13 6.65
CA GLY A 245 -19.56 -37.92 5.59
C GLY A 245 -18.58 -37.09 4.76
N ASN A 246 -18.90 -35.83 4.47
CA ASN A 246 -17.99 -34.95 3.74
C ASN A 246 -16.73 -34.61 4.53
N LYS A 247 -16.85 -34.40 5.85
CA LYS A 247 -15.68 -34.20 6.72
C LYS A 247 -14.76 -35.40 6.74
N GLU A 248 -15.34 -36.60 6.91
CA GLU A 248 -14.59 -37.86 6.93
C GLU A 248 -13.91 -38.09 5.57
N TRP A 249 -14.64 -37.89 4.47
CA TRP A 249 -14.09 -37.98 3.12
C TRP A 249 -12.94 -36.98 2.89
N THR A 250 -13.10 -35.70 3.25
CA THR A 250 -12.03 -34.71 3.05
C THR A 250 -10.79 -35.04 3.88
N SER A 251 -10.95 -35.55 5.10
CA SER A 251 -9.81 -35.94 5.94
C SER A 251 -9.06 -37.15 5.36
N ASP A 252 -9.79 -38.16 4.91
CA ASP A 252 -9.21 -39.35 4.27
C ASP A 252 -8.55 -39.00 2.93
N ALA A 253 -9.25 -38.24 2.09
CA ALA A 253 -8.74 -37.78 0.80
C ALA A 253 -7.50 -36.88 0.96
N PHE A 254 -7.48 -36.00 1.97
CA PHE A 254 -6.32 -35.18 2.27
C PHE A 254 -5.10 -36.02 2.65
N THR A 255 -5.29 -37.06 3.48
CA THR A 255 -4.21 -37.95 3.92
C THR A 255 -3.65 -38.73 2.74
N LYS A 256 -4.52 -39.38 1.95
CA LYS A 256 -4.14 -40.14 0.75
C LYS A 256 -3.46 -39.25 -0.30
N PHE A 257 -3.97 -38.05 -0.53
CA PHE A 257 -3.37 -37.11 -1.46
C PHE A 257 -2.02 -36.59 -0.97
N ALA A 258 -1.85 -36.42 0.34
CA ALA A 258 -0.57 -36.03 0.93
C ALA A 258 0.48 -37.13 0.80
N GLU A 259 0.11 -38.39 1.02
CA GLU A 259 0.97 -39.56 0.80
C GLU A 259 1.35 -39.68 -0.68
N TRP A 260 0.38 -39.66 -1.58
CA TRP A 260 0.62 -39.67 -3.03
C TRP A 260 1.51 -38.51 -3.49
N SER A 261 1.27 -37.30 -2.98
CA SER A 261 2.11 -36.14 -3.34
C SER A 261 3.55 -36.33 -2.88
N LYS A 262 3.78 -36.95 -1.70
CA LYS A 262 5.13 -37.24 -1.24
C LYS A 262 5.84 -38.23 -2.17
N SER A 263 5.19 -39.35 -2.50
CA SER A 263 5.80 -40.35 -3.40
C SER A 263 6.05 -39.81 -4.80
N GLU A 264 5.15 -38.96 -5.33
CA GLU A 264 5.27 -38.40 -6.67
C GLU A 264 6.39 -37.35 -6.78
N PHE A 265 6.48 -36.44 -5.80
CA PHE A 265 7.48 -35.35 -5.85
C PHE A 265 8.84 -35.75 -5.27
N TYR A 266 8.91 -36.87 -4.55
CA TYR A 266 10.10 -37.44 -3.92
C TYR A 266 10.04 -38.97 -4.09
N PRO A 267 10.24 -39.49 -5.30
CA PRO A 267 10.38 -40.93 -5.50
C PRO A 267 11.54 -41.41 -4.64
N GLU A 268 11.31 -42.43 -3.82
CA GLU A 268 12.25 -42.97 -2.81
C GLU A 268 13.52 -43.60 -3.43
N ASP A 269 13.78 -43.40 -4.73
CA ASP A 269 14.91 -43.96 -5.49
C ASP A 269 16.31 -43.47 -5.04
N SER A 270 16.39 -42.75 -3.91
CA SER A 270 17.64 -42.47 -3.22
C SER A 270 17.83 -43.46 -2.08
N ASP A 271 18.06 -44.73 -2.41
CA ASP A 271 18.60 -45.78 -1.53
C ASP A 271 20.01 -45.46 -1.00
N GLY A 272 20.52 -44.24 -1.26
CA GLY A 272 21.70 -43.70 -0.61
C GLY A 272 21.40 -43.44 0.86
N VAL A 273 21.75 -44.43 1.69
CA VAL A 273 21.95 -44.34 3.14
C VAL A 273 22.76 -43.08 3.45
N SER A 274 22.07 -41.96 3.58
CA SER A 274 22.60 -40.72 4.14
C SER A 274 22.19 -40.74 5.60
N ASP A 275 22.94 -41.52 6.39
CA ASP A 275 23.07 -41.43 7.85
C ASP A 275 23.67 -40.07 8.30
N ASN A 276 23.37 -38.98 7.59
CA ASN A 276 23.59 -37.63 8.09
C ASN A 276 22.34 -37.25 8.89
N GLU A 277 22.20 -37.89 10.05
CA GLU A 277 21.46 -37.37 11.19
C GLU A 277 22.20 -36.15 11.78
N ASP A 278 22.46 -35.13 10.96
CA ASP A 278 22.82 -33.77 11.41
C ASP A 278 21.54 -32.90 11.43
N ASP A 279 20.42 -33.48 11.87
CA ASP A 279 19.20 -32.79 12.27
C ASP A 279 19.35 -32.21 13.68
N GLU A 280 20.35 -31.35 13.89
CA GLU A 280 20.54 -30.64 15.17
C GLU A 280 19.47 -29.56 15.46
N ASP A 281 18.47 -29.34 14.60
CA ASP A 281 17.38 -28.37 14.87
C ASP A 281 15.95 -28.96 14.73
N ASP A 282 15.82 -30.27 14.49
CA ASP A 282 14.51 -30.96 14.43
C ASP A 282 14.29 -31.99 15.56
N THR A 283 15.07 -31.91 16.65
CA THR A 283 14.59 -32.35 17.98
C THR A 283 13.49 -31.42 18.49
N LYS A 284 12.39 -31.28 17.73
CA LYS A 284 11.08 -31.20 18.36
C LYS A 284 10.84 -32.54 19.00
N ASP A 285 11.44 -32.73 20.17
CA ASP A 285 11.02 -33.71 21.16
C ASP A 285 9.50 -33.77 21.06
N LYS A 286 8.96 -34.94 20.67
CA LYS A 286 7.53 -35.13 20.43
C LYS A 286 6.76 -34.62 21.64
N LEU A 287 6.31 -33.36 21.56
CA LEU A 287 5.67 -32.72 22.68
C LEU A 287 4.40 -33.51 22.99
N PRO A 288 4.14 -33.84 24.26
CA PRO A 288 2.95 -34.56 24.64
C PRO A 288 1.71 -33.89 24.06
N GLU A 289 0.82 -34.68 23.50
CA GLU A 289 -0.46 -34.20 23.02
C GLU A 289 -1.26 -33.60 24.19
N LEU A 290 -1.81 -32.41 23.98
CA LEU A 290 -2.59 -31.72 25.00
C LEU A 290 -4.01 -32.29 25.01
N VAL A 291 -4.32 -33.15 25.96
CA VAL A 291 -5.64 -33.77 26.09
C VAL A 291 -6.58 -32.84 26.85
N LEU A 292 -7.73 -32.51 26.26
CA LEU A 292 -8.82 -31.81 26.95
C LEU A 292 -9.70 -32.81 27.72
N ASP A 293 -10.20 -32.41 28.88
CA ASP A 293 -11.20 -33.19 29.62
C ASP A 293 -12.60 -33.05 29.02
N LYS A 294 -13.58 -33.80 29.58
CA LYS A 294 -14.98 -33.79 29.11
C LYS A 294 -15.65 -32.42 29.26
N THR A 295 -15.06 -31.53 30.05
CA THR A 295 -15.53 -30.17 30.28
C THR A 295 -14.81 -29.15 29.39
N GLY A 296 -13.93 -29.60 28.49
CA GLY A 296 -13.19 -28.75 27.55
C GLY A 296 -11.92 -28.11 28.14
N TYR A 297 -11.49 -28.49 29.34
CA TYR A 297 -10.29 -27.93 29.96
C TYR A 297 -9.06 -28.79 29.71
N ALA A 298 -7.93 -28.14 29.46
CA ALA A 298 -6.65 -28.80 29.28
C ALA A 298 -6.26 -29.60 30.53
N LYS A 299 -6.02 -30.90 30.36
CA LYS A 299 -5.34 -31.72 31.37
C LYS A 299 -3.85 -31.41 31.33
N LEU A 300 -3.24 -31.28 32.50
CA LEU A 300 -1.81 -31.03 32.61
C LEU A 300 -1.04 -32.26 32.10
N PRO A 301 -0.31 -32.16 30.96
CA PRO A 301 0.46 -33.28 30.41
C PRO A 301 1.67 -33.63 31.30
N SER A 302 2.35 -34.74 31.02
CA SER A 302 3.63 -35.04 31.69
C SER A 302 4.74 -34.17 31.11
N ARG A 303 5.60 -33.58 31.95
CA ARG A 303 6.80 -32.85 31.50
C ARG A 303 8.10 -33.66 31.61
N ALA A 304 8.02 -34.91 32.08
CA ALA A 304 9.19 -35.76 32.26
C ALA A 304 9.91 -36.00 30.92
N GLY A 305 11.21 -35.73 30.86
CA GLY A 305 12.02 -35.90 29.66
C GLY A 305 11.93 -34.77 28.63
N ILE A 306 11.21 -33.67 28.92
CA ILE A 306 11.11 -32.52 28.00
C ILE A 306 12.11 -31.44 28.42
N ASN A 307 12.94 -30.98 27.47
CA ASN A 307 13.87 -29.88 27.68
C ASN A 307 13.14 -28.54 27.98
N ALA A 308 13.87 -27.51 28.44
CA ALA A 308 13.26 -26.23 28.83
C ALA A 308 12.47 -25.56 27.69
N LYS A 309 12.96 -25.60 26.44
CA LYS A 309 12.30 -25.01 25.27
C LYS A 309 10.99 -25.75 24.94
N GLY A 310 10.98 -27.08 25.06
CA GLY A 310 9.77 -27.89 24.91
C GLY A 310 8.76 -27.61 26.03
N GLN A 311 9.21 -27.40 27.27
CA GLN A 311 8.32 -27.02 28.37
C GLN A 311 7.70 -25.63 28.16
N GLN A 312 8.46 -24.65 27.65
CA GLN A 312 7.92 -23.33 27.27
C GLN A 312 6.79 -23.46 26.23
N GLU A 313 7.01 -24.28 25.20
CA GLU A 313 6.01 -24.53 24.16
C GLU A 313 4.77 -25.25 24.72
N LEU A 314 4.96 -26.18 25.67
CA LEU A 314 3.87 -26.87 26.34
C LEU A 314 3.00 -25.91 27.17
N VAL A 315 3.63 -25.01 27.93
CA VAL A 315 2.95 -23.91 28.63
C VAL A 315 2.18 -23.04 27.63
N ARG A 316 2.81 -22.66 26.50
CA ARG A 316 2.18 -21.86 25.44
C ARG A 316 0.93 -22.55 24.87
N ARG A 317 0.99 -23.86 24.61
CA ARG A 317 -0.15 -24.66 24.14
C ARG A 317 -1.29 -24.71 25.16
N ILE A 318 -0.98 -24.86 26.44
CA ILE A 318 -1.99 -24.85 27.52
C ILE A 318 -2.73 -23.50 27.54
N PHE A 319 -2.00 -22.38 27.53
CA PHE A 319 -2.61 -21.05 27.49
C PHE A 319 -3.41 -20.82 26.20
N HIS A 320 -2.89 -21.26 25.05
CA HIS A 320 -3.58 -21.12 23.78
C HIS A 320 -4.88 -21.91 23.77
N ALA A 321 -4.85 -23.20 24.12
CA ALA A 321 -6.04 -24.04 24.17
C ALA A 321 -7.10 -23.44 25.11
N LEU A 322 -6.70 -22.97 26.30
CA LEU A 322 -7.63 -22.36 27.24
C LEU A 322 -8.15 -20.96 26.81
N TYR A 323 -7.43 -20.28 25.91
CA TYR A 323 -7.87 -19.00 25.33
C TYR A 323 -8.78 -19.20 24.10
N SER A 324 -8.46 -20.20 23.25
CA SER A 324 -9.12 -20.47 21.97
C SER A 324 -10.32 -21.41 22.09
N GLU A 325 -10.26 -22.37 23.00
CA GLU A 325 -11.10 -23.57 22.99
C GLU A 325 -11.87 -23.68 24.31
N LEU A 326 -13.04 -23.03 24.35
CA LEU A 326 -14.16 -23.63 25.06
C LEU A 326 -15.32 -23.65 24.09
N MET A 327 -15.56 -24.84 23.54
CA MET A 327 -16.76 -25.18 22.79
C MET A 327 -17.98 -24.48 23.39
N SER A 328 -18.81 -23.96 22.49
CA SER A 328 -20.22 -23.63 22.68
C SER A 328 -20.99 -24.85 23.25
N VAL A 329 -20.69 -25.22 24.49
CA VAL A 329 -21.46 -26.10 25.35
C VAL A 329 -22.08 -25.22 26.41
N ARG A 330 -22.78 -24.17 25.97
CA ARG A 330 -23.71 -23.48 26.85
C ARG A 330 -24.97 -23.09 26.12
N SER A 331 -26.02 -23.73 26.62
CA SER A 331 -27.17 -23.01 27.18
C SER A 331 -28.43 -23.00 26.33
N ALA A 332 -28.75 -24.13 25.69
CA ALA A 332 -30.13 -24.45 25.37
C ALA A 332 -30.86 -25.20 26.51
N LEU A 333 -30.17 -25.79 27.52
CA LEU A 333 -30.82 -26.77 28.40
C LEU A 333 -30.95 -26.44 29.91
N MET A 334 -30.32 -25.40 30.47
CA MET A 334 -30.46 -25.14 31.92
C MET A 334 -30.47 -23.64 32.20
N GLY A 335 -31.67 -23.07 32.29
CA GLY A 335 -31.93 -21.66 32.63
C GLY A 335 -31.57 -21.25 34.07
N LEU A 336 -30.44 -21.72 34.61
CA LEU A 336 -29.91 -21.26 35.88
C LEU A 336 -28.92 -20.10 35.66
N LYS A 337 -29.40 -18.87 35.91
CA LYS A 337 -28.56 -17.71 36.22
C LYS A 337 -27.92 -17.93 37.59
N VAL A 338 -26.69 -18.46 37.64
CA VAL A 338 -25.83 -18.27 38.80
C VAL A 338 -24.48 -17.75 38.30
N GLY A 339 -24.12 -16.57 38.82
CA GLY A 339 -23.08 -15.71 38.29
C GLY A 339 -21.68 -16.27 38.42
N TRP A 340 -20.92 -16.12 37.33
CA TRP A 340 -19.54 -15.64 37.15
C TRP A 340 -19.34 -15.74 35.62
N VAL A 341 -19.29 -14.59 34.93
CA VAL A 341 -19.22 -14.56 33.47
C VAL A 341 -17.75 -14.74 33.07
N GLU A 342 -17.36 -15.99 32.87
CA GLU A 342 -16.13 -16.30 32.14
C GLU A 342 -16.24 -15.71 30.72
N VAL A 343 -15.22 -14.98 30.29
CA VAL A 343 -15.24 -14.25 29.01
C VAL A 343 -14.55 -15.10 27.95
N PHE A 344 -15.31 -15.48 26.94
CA PHE A 344 -14.90 -16.39 25.86
C PHE A 344 -14.58 -15.64 24.57
N THR A 345 -13.53 -16.05 23.86
CA THR A 345 -13.10 -15.39 22.61
C THR A 345 -13.55 -16.12 21.35
N ASP A 346 -13.75 -17.44 21.36
CA ASP A 346 -13.96 -18.28 20.16
C ASP A 346 -12.90 -18.03 19.07
N SER A 347 -11.71 -17.57 19.47
CA SER A 347 -10.69 -17.09 18.54
C SER A 347 -9.65 -18.16 18.27
N THR A 348 -9.39 -18.44 16.99
CA THR A 348 -8.20 -19.18 16.55
C THR A 348 -6.92 -18.33 16.62
N LYS A 349 -7.02 -17.10 17.13
CA LYS A 349 -5.91 -16.18 17.25
C LYS A 349 -5.05 -16.54 18.47
N PRO A 350 -3.73 -16.27 18.39
CA PRO A 350 -2.83 -16.50 19.50
C PRO A 350 -3.18 -15.61 20.69
N VAL A 351 -2.84 -16.08 21.89
CA VAL A 351 -2.99 -15.31 23.15
C VAL A 351 -2.29 -13.95 23.00
N PRO A 352 -2.97 -12.84 23.31
CA PRO A 352 -2.39 -11.50 23.22
C PRO A 352 -1.44 -11.24 24.39
N TRP A 353 -0.27 -11.89 24.36
CA TRP A 353 0.70 -11.91 25.46
C TRP A 353 1.11 -10.51 25.93
N ARG A 354 1.22 -9.54 25.02
CA ARG A 354 1.61 -8.16 25.36
C ARG A 354 0.57 -7.51 26.28
N GLU A 355 -0.71 -7.69 26.00
CA GLU A 355 -1.81 -7.15 26.80
C GLU A 355 -1.99 -7.92 28.11
N VAL A 356 -1.91 -9.24 28.05
CA VAL A 356 -2.02 -10.13 29.22
C VAL A 356 -0.90 -9.85 30.22
N VAL A 357 0.34 -9.72 29.76
CA VAL A 357 1.51 -9.41 30.63
C VAL A 357 1.44 -7.98 31.19
N ALA A 358 0.95 -7.01 30.41
CA ALA A 358 0.85 -5.63 30.88
C ALA A 358 -0.18 -5.45 32.01
N LYS A 359 -1.28 -6.24 32.00
CA LYS A 359 -2.34 -6.17 33.02
C LYS A 359 -2.88 -7.57 33.35
N PRO A 360 -2.12 -8.43 34.05
CA PRO A 360 -2.51 -9.82 34.28
C PRO A 360 -3.85 -9.97 34.99
N SER A 361 -4.12 -9.13 35.99
CA SER A 361 -5.37 -9.15 36.77
C SER A 361 -6.63 -8.84 35.96
N LEU A 362 -6.49 -8.18 34.81
CA LEU A 362 -7.63 -7.89 33.94
C LEU A 362 -8.00 -9.10 33.07
N TYR A 363 -7.02 -9.90 32.68
CA TYR A 363 -7.19 -10.98 31.71
C TYR A 363 -7.24 -12.36 32.37
N LEU A 364 -6.61 -12.53 33.52
CA LEU A 364 -6.42 -13.81 34.19
C LEU A 364 -6.83 -13.73 35.65
N ASP A 365 -7.41 -14.82 36.14
CA ASP A 365 -7.55 -15.04 37.57
C ASP A 365 -6.16 -15.25 38.18
N LEU A 366 -5.75 -14.33 39.06
CA LEU A 366 -4.42 -14.35 39.68
C LEU A 366 -4.22 -15.58 40.58
N GLU A 367 -5.28 -16.24 41.04
CA GLU A 367 -5.16 -17.51 41.79
C GLU A 367 -4.64 -18.66 40.92
N CYS A 368 -4.73 -18.54 39.59
CA CYS A 368 -4.17 -19.49 38.64
C CYS A 368 -2.66 -19.36 38.47
N LEU A 369 -2.05 -18.33 39.07
CA LEU A 369 -0.61 -18.09 39.04
C LEU A 369 -0.01 -18.27 40.44
N PRO A 370 1.25 -18.74 40.57
CA PRO A 370 1.94 -18.77 41.85
C PRO A 370 2.02 -17.38 42.49
N LYS A 371 2.00 -17.30 43.82
CA LYS A 371 2.11 -16.01 44.52
C LYS A 371 3.45 -15.34 44.20
N GLY A 372 3.41 -14.10 43.72
CA GLY A 372 4.60 -13.34 43.32
C GLY A 372 5.18 -13.72 41.95
N PHE A 373 4.47 -14.52 41.16
CA PHE A 373 4.88 -14.91 39.82
C PHE A 373 4.85 -13.73 38.83
N LEU A 374 5.97 -13.50 38.12
CA LEU A 374 6.06 -12.48 37.08
C LEU A 374 5.67 -13.09 35.73
N LEU A 375 4.41 -12.90 35.32
CA LEU A 375 3.91 -13.39 34.04
C LEU A 375 4.68 -12.79 32.86
N ARG A 376 5.13 -13.64 31.92
CA ARG A 376 5.80 -13.28 30.67
C ARG A 376 5.21 -14.11 29.52
N ASP A 377 5.56 -13.76 28.28
CA ASP A 377 5.36 -14.70 27.15
C ASP A 377 6.10 -16.01 27.48
N PRO A 378 5.47 -17.19 27.32
CA PRO A 378 6.11 -18.48 27.56
C PRO A 378 7.47 -18.66 26.91
N SER A 379 7.72 -18.06 25.73
CA SER A 379 9.04 -18.09 25.07
C SER A 379 10.15 -17.38 25.85
N HIS A 380 9.79 -16.59 26.85
CA HIS A 380 10.69 -15.82 27.70
C HIS A 380 10.65 -16.25 29.18
N LEU A 381 9.95 -17.35 29.51
CA LEU A 381 9.94 -17.92 30.85
C LEU A 381 11.25 -18.68 31.10
N ARG A 382 11.86 -18.48 32.27
CA ARG A 382 13.04 -19.25 32.68
C ARG A 382 12.61 -20.63 33.17
N ALA A 383 13.53 -21.59 33.20
CA ALA A 383 13.25 -22.95 33.70
C ALA A 383 12.68 -22.94 35.13
N ASP A 384 13.17 -22.05 36.00
CA ASP A 384 12.66 -21.88 37.36
C ASP A 384 11.22 -21.35 37.39
N ASP A 385 10.89 -20.42 36.50
CA ASP A 385 9.55 -19.85 36.40
C ASP A 385 8.57 -20.91 35.87
N ILE A 386 8.98 -21.69 34.87
CA ILE A 386 8.21 -22.82 34.34
C ILE A 386 7.94 -23.83 35.45
N THR A 387 8.97 -24.18 36.23
CA THR A 387 8.84 -25.14 37.32
C THR A 387 7.87 -24.67 38.40
N LYS A 388 8.00 -23.41 38.85
CA LYS A 388 7.06 -22.81 39.82
C LYS A 388 5.62 -22.81 39.31
N LEU A 389 5.43 -22.46 38.03
CA LEU A 389 4.11 -22.44 37.42
C LEU A 389 3.53 -23.85 37.30
N TRP A 390 4.36 -24.82 36.92
CA TRP A 390 3.97 -26.21 36.77
C TRP A 390 3.58 -26.85 38.11
N ASP A 391 4.37 -26.66 39.15
CA ASP A 391 4.10 -27.19 40.49
C ASP A 391 2.79 -26.61 41.04
N HIS A 392 2.53 -25.32 40.81
CA HIS A 392 1.26 -24.68 41.16
C HIS A 392 0.08 -25.31 40.42
N TRP A 393 0.23 -25.58 39.12
CA TRP A 393 -0.78 -26.27 38.32
C TRP A 393 -1.00 -27.71 38.73
N GLU A 394 0.02 -28.42 39.22
CA GLU A 394 -0.13 -29.76 39.78
C GLU A 394 -0.95 -29.75 41.07
N VAL A 395 -0.71 -28.78 41.97
CA VAL A 395 -1.52 -28.58 43.19
C VAL A 395 -2.97 -28.27 42.83
N ARG A 396 -3.21 -27.36 41.87
CA ARG A 396 -4.56 -27.04 41.39
C ARG A 396 -5.24 -28.25 40.76
N ARG A 397 -4.53 -29.03 39.93
CA ARG A 397 -5.03 -30.29 39.35
C ARG A 397 -5.43 -31.28 40.44
N ALA A 398 -4.60 -31.45 41.48
CA ALA A 398 -4.90 -32.33 42.61
C ALA A 398 -6.15 -31.86 43.38
N ALA A 399 -6.34 -30.54 43.51
CA ALA A 399 -7.54 -29.93 44.08
C ALA A 399 -8.75 -29.93 43.13
N LYS A 400 -8.65 -30.53 41.94
CA LYS A 400 -9.67 -30.50 40.86
C LYS A 400 -10.07 -29.07 40.44
N GLN A 401 -9.14 -28.14 40.57
CA GLN A 401 -9.27 -26.77 40.09
C GLN A 401 -8.71 -26.64 38.67
N ARG A 402 -9.23 -25.66 37.92
CA ARG A 402 -8.76 -25.37 36.56
C ARG A 402 -7.35 -24.80 36.57
N LEU A 403 -6.56 -25.15 35.57
CA LEU A 403 -5.17 -24.70 35.46
C LEU A 403 -5.09 -23.18 35.28
N ILE A 404 -5.87 -22.63 34.34
CA ILE A 404 -5.92 -21.20 34.01
C ILE A 404 -7.37 -20.82 33.75
N ILE A 405 -7.75 -19.62 34.20
CA ILE A 405 -9.07 -19.02 33.97
C ILE A 405 -8.86 -17.64 33.37
N PHE A 406 -9.38 -17.40 32.17
CA PHE A 406 -9.39 -16.08 31.56
C PHE A 406 -10.63 -15.29 32.02
N LEU A 407 -10.39 -14.12 32.60
CA LEU A 407 -11.42 -13.18 33.03
C LEU A 407 -11.87 -12.25 31.90
N ALA A 408 -11.00 -12.00 30.91
CA ALA A 408 -11.29 -11.14 29.76
C ALA A 408 -10.53 -11.61 28.51
N GLY A 409 -11.08 -11.31 27.34
CA GLY A 409 -10.43 -11.46 26.05
C GLY A 409 -10.04 -10.10 25.44
N LYS A 410 -9.17 -10.10 24.44
CA LYS A 410 -8.95 -8.88 23.64
C LYS A 410 -10.23 -8.58 22.85
N LEU A 411 -10.68 -7.34 22.87
CA LEU A 411 -11.97 -6.94 22.26
C LEU A 411 -12.11 -7.36 20.79
N ALA A 412 -11.02 -7.29 20.03
CA ALA A 412 -10.97 -7.68 18.61
C ALA A 412 -11.00 -9.20 18.39
N ASP A 413 -10.81 -9.98 19.44
CA ASP A 413 -10.79 -11.44 19.41
C ASP A 413 -12.12 -12.02 19.88
N MET A 414 -12.99 -11.21 20.50
CA MET A 414 -14.32 -11.63 20.93
C MET A 414 -15.33 -11.67 19.77
N SER A 415 -16.19 -12.68 19.76
CA SER A 415 -17.33 -12.76 18.84
C SER A 415 -18.32 -11.61 19.09
N LYS A 416 -19.10 -11.23 18.06
CA LYS A 416 -20.12 -10.17 18.19
C LYS A 416 -21.16 -10.49 19.27
N GLU A 417 -21.48 -11.77 19.45
CA GLU A 417 -22.41 -12.27 20.47
C GLU A 417 -21.82 -12.13 21.87
N SER A 418 -20.54 -12.50 22.05
CA SER A 418 -19.83 -12.29 23.32
C SER A 418 -19.70 -10.81 23.67
N LEU A 419 -19.50 -9.93 22.69
CA LEU A 419 -19.48 -8.48 22.91
C LEU A 419 -20.84 -7.91 23.36
N GLN A 420 -21.94 -8.49 22.89
CA GLN A 420 -23.29 -8.07 23.30
C GLN A 420 -23.64 -8.55 24.72
N ASN A 421 -23.09 -9.68 25.14
CA ASN A 421 -23.33 -10.27 26.46
C ASN A 421 -22.29 -9.85 27.52
N ALA A 422 -21.17 -9.26 27.11
CA ALA A 422 -20.14 -8.79 28.03
C ALA A 422 -20.67 -7.64 28.90
N VAL A 423 -20.62 -7.82 30.22
CA VAL A 423 -20.89 -6.75 31.17
C VAL A 423 -19.81 -5.67 30.97
N PRO A 424 -20.17 -4.41 30.66
CA PRO A 424 -19.20 -3.36 30.45
C PRO A 424 -18.33 -3.19 31.70
N TYR A 425 -17.02 -3.44 31.58
CA TYR A 425 -16.08 -3.13 32.64
C TYR A 425 -16.10 -1.62 32.89
N LYS A 426 -16.64 -1.19 34.03
CA LYS A 426 -16.55 0.20 34.51
C LYS A 426 -15.09 0.42 34.91
N GLY A 427 -14.26 0.82 33.96
CA GLY A 427 -12.93 1.33 34.30
C GLY A 427 -13.10 2.54 35.22
N ASP A 428 -12.33 2.57 36.30
CA ASP A 428 -12.25 3.73 37.19
C ASP A 428 -11.96 4.96 36.34
N LYS A 429 -12.95 5.86 36.24
CA LYS A 429 -12.76 7.14 35.60
C LYS A 429 -11.66 7.83 36.38
N LYS A 430 -10.55 8.17 35.70
CA LYS A 430 -9.54 9.08 36.26
C LYS A 430 -10.29 10.33 36.74
N VAL A 431 -10.32 10.52 38.05
CA VAL A 431 -10.81 11.73 38.69
C VAL A 431 -10.00 12.87 38.10
N TYR A 432 -10.68 13.71 37.31
CA TYR A 432 -10.11 14.92 36.77
C TYR A 432 -9.98 15.90 37.94
N VAL A 433 -8.75 16.13 38.39
CA VAL A 433 -8.43 17.17 39.37
C VAL A 433 -8.25 18.46 38.58
N GLU A 434 -9.14 19.42 38.79
CA GLU A 434 -8.99 20.79 38.30
C GLU A 434 -7.71 21.41 38.90
N ILE A 435 -6.79 21.80 38.03
CA ILE A 435 -5.63 22.60 38.40
C ILE A 435 -6.09 24.06 38.34
N SER A 436 -6.37 24.65 39.49
CA SER A 436 -6.55 26.09 39.62
C SER A 436 -5.20 26.79 39.48
N GLN A 437 -5.14 27.74 38.54
CA GLN A 437 -4.10 28.77 38.48
C GLN A 437 -4.31 29.77 39.61
N GLU A 438 -3.31 29.97 40.46
CA GLU A 438 -3.15 31.22 41.22
C GLU A 438 -1.67 31.48 41.53
N ASN A 439 -1.38 32.78 41.65
CA ASN A 439 -0.09 33.44 41.57
C ASN A 439 0.74 33.39 42.86
N GLU A 440 2.05 33.63 42.64
CA GLU A 440 3.04 34.37 43.43
C GLU A 440 3.08 34.36 44.97
N ASP A 441 4.33 34.31 45.41
CA ASP A 441 4.94 34.94 46.58
C ASP A 441 5.16 34.16 47.90
N ASP A 442 6.47 34.04 48.16
CA ASP A 442 7.19 34.33 49.40
C ASP A 442 7.56 33.22 50.42
N THR A 443 8.89 33.16 50.59
CA THR A 443 9.72 32.86 51.77
C THR A 443 9.55 31.58 52.63
N SER A 444 10.64 30.80 52.59
CA SER A 444 11.47 30.37 53.75
C SER A 444 10.83 29.56 54.88
N ALA A 445 11.25 28.29 54.99
CA ALA A 445 12.04 27.83 56.14
C ALA A 445 12.58 26.40 55.96
N LYS A 446 13.90 26.25 56.15
CA LYS A 446 14.60 24.98 56.44
C LYS A 446 14.40 24.60 57.93
N PRO A 447 14.56 23.32 58.28
CA PRO A 447 15.70 23.00 59.15
C PRO A 447 16.48 21.74 58.72
N PRO A 448 17.66 21.49 59.35
CA PRO A 448 18.78 20.78 58.73
C PRO A 448 19.17 19.45 59.41
N MET A 449 20.19 18.81 58.82
CA MET A 449 21.02 17.72 59.35
C MET A 449 20.35 16.33 59.31
N THR A 450 21.03 15.22 58.98
CA THR A 450 22.42 14.83 59.22
C THR A 450 22.96 13.93 58.11
N ARG A 451 24.28 13.98 57.96
CA ARG A 451 25.14 13.30 56.99
C ARG A 451 25.95 12.23 57.73
N THR A 452 25.96 10.99 57.23
CA THR A 452 27.00 9.97 57.50
C THR A 452 27.05 9.01 56.31
N GLU A 453 27.95 9.27 55.35
CA GLU A 453 29.17 8.49 55.03
C GLU A 453 28.94 7.23 54.15
N GLY A 454 29.65 7.20 53.02
CA GLY A 454 29.64 6.13 52.01
C GLY A 454 30.56 4.95 52.37
N PRO A 455 31.29 4.28 51.44
CA PRO A 455 31.54 4.63 50.02
C PRO A 455 31.44 3.45 49.03
N ALA A 456 31.27 3.78 47.73
CA ALA A 456 31.94 3.09 46.62
C ALA A 456 31.91 3.98 45.36
N GLY A 457 33.10 4.35 44.86
CA GLY A 457 33.30 4.90 43.51
C GLY A 457 33.05 3.84 42.42
N THR A 458 32.95 4.13 41.13
CA THR A 458 33.53 5.23 40.35
C THR A 458 32.74 5.40 39.05
N LYS A 459 32.58 6.66 38.61
CA LYS A 459 32.05 7.10 37.29
C LYS A 459 33.04 6.72 36.17
N ALA A 460 32.62 6.55 34.91
CA ALA A 460 32.44 7.59 33.87
C ALA A 460 32.15 6.85 32.53
N ALA A 461 31.52 7.37 31.47
CA ALA A 461 30.86 8.62 31.11
C ALA A 461 30.00 8.38 29.84
N SER A 462 29.00 9.25 29.61
CA SER A 462 28.47 9.81 28.32
C SER A 462 28.42 8.92 27.06
N SER A 463 27.38 8.92 26.21
CA SER A 463 26.63 10.06 25.69
C SER A 463 25.38 9.61 24.94
N ALA A 464 24.34 10.44 24.99
CA ALA A 464 23.12 10.35 24.21
C ALA A 464 23.33 10.58 22.70
N SER A 465 22.49 9.96 21.86
CA SER A 465 21.89 10.61 20.68
C SER A 465 20.68 9.80 20.19
N ALA A 466 19.53 10.46 20.25
CA ALA A 466 18.27 10.02 19.68
C ALA A 466 18.26 10.23 18.16
N SER A 467 17.75 9.26 17.39
CA SER A 467 17.47 9.42 15.97
C SER A 467 16.01 9.06 15.70
N THR A 468 15.22 10.10 15.48
CA THR A 468 13.82 10.09 15.05
C THR A 468 13.73 9.81 13.55
N ARG A 469 13.02 8.74 13.16
CA ARG A 469 12.63 8.46 11.77
C ARG A 469 11.11 8.61 11.60
N PRO A 470 10.61 9.38 10.61
CA PRO A 470 9.18 9.61 10.43
C PRO A 470 8.51 8.55 9.53
N THR A 471 7.31 8.13 9.91
CA THR A 471 6.36 7.33 9.11
C THR A 471 5.23 8.21 8.58
N PRO A 472 4.72 7.98 7.35
CA PRO A 472 3.67 8.81 6.76
C PRO A 472 2.26 8.40 7.23
N HIS A 473 1.45 9.42 7.54
CA HIS A 473 0.03 9.30 7.90
C HIS A 473 -0.88 9.33 6.66
N THR A 474 -1.80 8.36 6.55
CA THR A 474 -3.00 8.43 5.71
C THR A 474 -4.22 8.77 6.58
N LYS A 475 -4.89 9.88 6.25
CA LYS A 475 -6.17 10.31 6.84
C LYS A 475 -7.33 9.83 5.98
N GLY A 476 -8.35 9.22 6.60
CA GLY A 476 -9.70 9.06 6.06
C GLY A 476 -10.72 9.56 7.10
N PRO A 477 -11.76 10.31 6.72
CA PRO A 477 -12.65 10.97 7.67
C PRO A 477 -13.82 10.07 8.11
N ALA A 478 -14.15 10.15 9.39
CA ALA A 478 -15.32 9.58 10.02
C ALA A 478 -16.54 10.51 9.86
N GLY A 479 -17.70 9.93 9.55
CA GLY A 479 -19.02 10.57 9.63
C GLY A 479 -19.81 10.01 10.82
N THR A 480 -20.40 10.93 11.59
CA THR A 480 -20.97 10.78 12.93
C THR A 480 -22.47 10.41 12.96
N LYS A 481 -22.82 9.56 13.94
CA LYS A 481 -23.98 9.56 14.87
C LYS A 481 -25.36 10.09 14.40
N ALA A 482 -26.41 9.32 14.73
CA ALA A 482 -27.44 9.73 15.70
C ALA A 482 -28.26 8.52 16.20
N ALA A 483 -28.58 8.54 17.49
CA ALA A 483 -29.41 7.59 18.21
C ALA A 483 -30.72 8.28 18.65
N SER A 484 -31.83 7.54 18.80
CA SER A 484 -32.85 7.80 19.83
C SER A 484 -33.88 6.65 19.87
N SER A 485 -34.54 6.57 21.02
CA SER A 485 -35.16 5.42 21.69
C SER A 485 -36.60 5.72 22.13
N ALA A 486 -37.50 4.73 22.19
CA ALA A 486 -38.64 4.54 23.13
C ALA A 486 -39.48 3.30 22.66
N SER A 487 -39.68 2.19 23.39
CA SER A 487 -40.63 1.91 24.52
C SER A 487 -42.04 2.47 24.29
N ALA A 488 -43.20 1.80 24.40
CA ALA A 488 -43.69 0.49 24.88
C ALA A 488 -45.06 0.23 24.18
N SER A 489 -45.65 -0.96 24.01
CA SER A 489 -46.58 -1.63 24.96
C SER A 489 -47.35 -2.73 24.18
N THR A 490 -47.70 -3.85 24.83
CA THR A 490 -48.66 -4.90 24.41
C THR A 490 -49.99 -4.70 25.19
N PRO A 491 -51.07 -5.53 25.07
CA PRO A 491 -51.80 -6.18 23.95
C PRO A 491 -53.32 -5.73 24.01
N PRO A 492 -54.42 -6.40 23.51
CA PRO A 492 -54.74 -7.84 23.47
C PRO A 492 -55.41 -8.40 22.19
N THR A 493 -55.44 -9.73 22.14
CA THR A 493 -56.20 -10.65 21.25
C THR A 493 -57.74 -10.44 21.29
N PRO A 494 -58.51 -10.98 20.31
CA PRO A 494 -59.11 -12.29 20.57
C PRO A 494 -59.16 -13.28 19.38
N ARG A 495 -59.25 -14.53 19.84
CA ARG A 495 -59.40 -15.86 19.26
C ARG A 495 -60.84 -16.10 18.75
N THR A 496 -61.03 -16.78 17.61
CA THR A 496 -62.08 -17.82 17.40
C THR A 496 -61.97 -18.59 16.07
N LYS A 497 -61.77 -19.91 16.21
CA LYS A 497 -62.42 -21.08 15.56
C LYS A 497 -62.65 -21.13 14.02
N GLY A 498 -62.17 -22.22 13.39
CA GLY A 498 -62.59 -22.73 12.07
C GLY A 498 -64.02 -23.32 12.05
N PRO A 499 -64.46 -24.19 11.10
CA PRO A 499 -63.65 -25.22 10.40
C PRO A 499 -63.97 -25.52 8.90
N ALA A 500 -63.08 -26.33 8.29
CA ALA A 500 -63.23 -27.44 7.33
C ALA A 500 -64.36 -27.56 6.27
N GLY A 501 -63.97 -28.04 5.08
CA GLY A 501 -64.81 -28.79 4.10
C GLY A 501 -64.34 -28.67 2.64
N THR A 502 -63.38 -29.48 2.17
CA THR A 502 -63.53 -30.67 1.28
C THR A 502 -63.99 -30.44 -0.19
N LYS A 503 -63.06 -30.78 -1.11
CA LYS A 503 -63.15 -31.59 -2.35
C LYS A 503 -64.15 -31.25 -3.48
N ALA A 504 -63.54 -30.89 -4.62
CA ALA A 504 -63.50 -31.61 -5.90
C ALA A 504 -64.74 -31.80 -6.81
N ALA A 505 -64.49 -31.46 -8.08
CA ALA A 505 -64.86 -32.16 -9.33
C ALA A 505 -66.08 -31.69 -10.16
N SER A 506 -65.73 -31.19 -11.36
CA SER A 506 -66.20 -31.58 -12.70
C SER A 506 -67.53 -31.05 -13.29
N SER A 507 -67.37 -30.37 -14.46
CA SER A 507 -67.92 -30.76 -15.78
C SER A 507 -68.94 -29.85 -16.48
N ALA A 508 -68.65 -29.63 -17.78
CA ALA A 508 -69.50 -29.36 -18.97
C ALA A 508 -70.09 -27.93 -19.15
N LEU A 509 -69.65 -27.15 -20.16
CA LEU A 509 -69.99 -27.18 -21.61
C LEU A 509 -71.46 -26.80 -21.92
N ALA A 510 -71.66 -25.62 -22.52
CA ALA A 510 -72.41 -25.44 -23.78
C ALA A 510 -72.43 -23.96 -24.24
N SER A 511 -72.06 -23.78 -25.51
CA SER A 511 -72.19 -22.57 -26.35
C SER A 511 -73.63 -22.10 -26.53
N THR A 512 -73.86 -20.77 -26.64
CA THR A 512 -74.60 -20.19 -27.80
C THR A 512 -74.29 -18.71 -28.03
N ARG A 513 -73.61 -18.45 -29.16
CA ARG A 513 -73.76 -17.39 -30.18
C ARG A 513 -74.94 -16.39 -30.04
N LEU A 514 -74.67 -15.08 -30.16
CA LEU A 514 -75.08 -14.17 -31.26
C LEU A 514 -74.90 -12.68 -30.85
N ALA A 515 -74.17 -11.93 -31.69
CA ALA A 515 -74.18 -10.46 -31.79
C ALA A 515 -75.37 -10.00 -32.69
N PRO A 516 -75.45 -8.78 -33.27
CA PRO A 516 -74.78 -7.48 -33.02
C PRO A 516 -75.76 -6.25 -33.08
N SER A 517 -75.29 -5.03 -32.77
CA SER A 517 -75.69 -3.77 -33.45
C SER A 517 -74.83 -2.59 -32.92
N THR A 518 -73.82 -2.08 -33.64
CA THR A 518 -73.78 -1.06 -34.71
C THR A 518 -74.35 0.35 -34.42
N ILE A 519 -73.41 1.31 -34.35
CA ILE A 519 -73.32 2.61 -35.08
C ILE A 519 -74.15 3.82 -34.56
N SER A 520 -73.44 4.82 -34.02
CA SER A 520 -73.33 6.29 -34.30
C SER A 520 -74.44 6.99 -35.14
N PRO A 521 -74.59 8.36 -35.21
CA PRO A 521 -73.51 9.38 -35.16
C PRO A 521 -73.83 10.84 -34.70
N ALA A 522 -72.73 11.61 -34.58
CA ALA A 522 -72.42 13.00 -35.00
C ALA A 522 -73.27 14.24 -34.64
N ASP A 523 -72.55 15.29 -34.21
CA ASP A 523 -72.47 16.70 -34.72
C ASP A 523 -72.18 17.65 -33.52
N ASP A 524 -70.99 18.23 -33.35
CA ASP A 524 -70.41 19.44 -34.00
C ASP A 524 -71.21 20.73 -33.67
N ASP A 525 -70.66 21.64 -32.86
CA ASP A 525 -70.58 23.09 -33.16
C ASP A 525 -69.86 23.91 -32.05
N SER A 526 -69.28 25.01 -32.53
CA SER A 526 -68.32 25.98 -32.04
C SER A 526 -68.80 27.01 -31.01
N SER A 527 -67.84 27.57 -30.23
CA SER A 527 -67.49 29.01 -30.14
C SER A 527 -67.28 29.62 -28.74
N GLU A 528 -66.05 30.14 -28.59
CA GLU A 528 -65.55 31.43 -28.03
C GLU A 528 -65.98 32.02 -26.66
N ASP A 529 -64.91 32.34 -25.91
CA ASP A 529 -64.57 33.56 -25.18
C ASP A 529 -65.06 33.94 -23.75
N ASP A 530 -64.01 34.25 -22.98
CA ASP A 530 -63.79 35.28 -21.93
C ASP A 530 -64.12 35.06 -20.42
N LEU A 531 -62.99 34.97 -19.68
CA LEU A 531 -62.60 35.67 -18.44
C LEU A 531 -63.45 35.55 -17.17
N ALA A 532 -62.89 34.90 -16.13
CA ALA A 532 -62.35 35.58 -14.93
C ALA A 532 -61.88 34.60 -13.83
N THR A 533 -60.60 34.76 -13.47
CA THR A 533 -59.98 34.71 -12.13
C THR A 533 -60.77 34.11 -10.95
N THR A 534 -60.25 33.05 -10.31
CA THR A 534 -60.13 32.95 -8.82
C THR A 534 -59.20 31.81 -8.38
N SER A 535 -58.10 32.22 -7.74
CA SER A 535 -57.37 31.63 -6.60
C SER A 535 -57.36 30.12 -6.30
N PHE A 536 -56.15 29.59 -6.40
CA PHE A 536 -55.45 28.66 -5.50
C PHE A 536 -56.04 28.39 -4.09
N ALA A 537 -56.27 27.10 -3.79
CA ALA A 537 -55.97 26.40 -2.55
C ALA A 537 -55.91 24.89 -2.91
N GLY A 538 -54.81 24.14 -2.78
CA GLY A 538 -54.00 23.95 -1.58
C GLY A 538 -54.18 22.50 -1.08
N HIS A 539 -53.98 21.48 -1.93
CA HIS A 539 -53.94 20.08 -1.50
C HIS A 539 -52.56 19.75 -0.94
N THR A 540 -52.49 19.73 0.39
CA THR A 540 -51.38 19.17 1.17
C THR A 540 -51.35 17.65 0.98
N THR A 541 -50.39 17.17 0.20
CA THR A 541 -50.02 15.76 0.12
C THR A 541 -49.35 15.34 1.43
N GLY A 542 -49.98 14.41 2.16
CA GLY A 542 -49.39 13.77 3.34
C GLY A 542 -48.18 12.91 2.96
N PRO A 543 -47.27 12.63 3.91
CA PRO A 543 -46.05 11.87 3.64
C PRO A 543 -46.40 10.44 3.20
N ALA A 544 -45.87 10.06 2.02
CA ALA A 544 -46.05 8.76 1.41
C ALA A 544 -45.73 7.62 2.40
N ALA A 545 -46.68 6.69 2.55
CA ALA A 545 -46.51 5.49 3.34
C ALA A 545 -45.26 4.70 2.86
N ARG A 546 -44.49 4.19 3.82
CA ARG A 546 -43.29 3.39 3.57
C ARG A 546 -43.69 2.16 2.71
N PRO A 547 -43.00 1.89 1.59
CA PRO A 547 -43.36 0.79 0.69
C PRO A 547 -43.34 -0.55 1.45
N SER A 548 -44.39 -1.35 1.25
CA SER A 548 -44.47 -2.73 1.71
C SER A 548 -43.24 -3.51 1.23
N GLY A 549 -42.72 -4.45 2.04
CA GLY A 549 -41.60 -5.32 1.65
C GLY A 549 -41.85 -6.13 0.37
N ALA A 550 -43.10 -6.22 -0.11
CA ALA A 550 -43.45 -6.81 -1.40
C ALA A 550 -42.91 -6.03 -2.63
N GLN A 551 -42.54 -4.75 -2.48
CA GLN A 551 -42.02 -3.92 -3.56
C GLN A 551 -40.48 -3.99 -3.71
N GLU A 552 -39.80 -4.77 -2.86
CA GLU A 552 -38.34 -4.89 -2.90
C GLU A 552 -37.92 -5.67 -4.17
N GLY A 553 -37.51 -4.92 -5.21
CA GLY A 553 -37.09 -5.47 -6.52
C GLY A 553 -37.93 -5.01 -7.73
N ALA A 554 -38.95 -4.19 -7.52
CA ALA A 554 -39.74 -3.57 -8.58
C ALA A 554 -39.04 -2.34 -9.20
N PRO A 555 -38.99 -2.20 -10.54
CA PRO A 555 -38.38 -1.04 -11.21
C PRO A 555 -38.95 0.32 -10.77
N ALA A 556 -40.25 0.41 -10.51
CA ALA A 556 -40.91 1.67 -10.10
C ALA A 556 -40.45 2.18 -8.74
N ALA A 557 -40.03 1.29 -7.84
CA ALA A 557 -39.54 1.65 -6.52
C ALA A 557 -38.10 2.21 -6.54
N VAL A 558 -37.40 2.15 -7.69
CA VAL A 558 -35.98 2.50 -7.79
C VAL A 558 -35.78 4.00 -8.09
N PRO A 559 -35.15 4.77 -7.20
CA PRO A 559 -34.82 6.17 -7.46
C PRO A 559 -33.93 6.33 -8.70
N MET A 560 -34.09 7.42 -9.46
CA MET A 560 -33.33 7.65 -10.70
C MET A 560 -31.81 7.49 -10.54
N LYS A 561 -31.25 7.97 -9.42
CA LYS A 561 -29.81 7.88 -9.10
C LYS A 561 -29.31 6.43 -8.91
N ASP A 562 -30.21 5.52 -8.55
CA ASP A 562 -29.89 4.13 -8.22
C ASP A 562 -30.22 3.16 -9.37
N ARG A 563 -30.79 3.65 -10.47
CA ARG A 563 -31.22 2.83 -11.62
C ARG A 563 -30.08 2.03 -12.26
N VAL A 564 -28.88 2.60 -12.37
CA VAL A 564 -27.72 1.86 -12.90
C VAL A 564 -27.32 0.71 -11.98
N GLN A 565 -27.33 0.94 -10.66
CA GLN A 565 -27.03 -0.10 -9.69
C GLN A 565 -28.11 -1.19 -9.68
N PHE A 566 -29.37 -0.81 -9.84
CA PHE A 566 -30.47 -1.75 -10.01
C PHE A 566 -30.29 -2.60 -11.26
N LEU A 567 -29.97 -2.01 -12.42
CA LEU A 567 -29.68 -2.76 -13.64
C LEU A 567 -28.56 -3.77 -13.40
N LYS A 568 -27.44 -3.38 -12.79
CA LYS A 568 -26.34 -4.30 -12.44
C LYS A 568 -26.79 -5.47 -11.56
N SER A 569 -27.78 -5.26 -10.69
CA SER A 569 -28.31 -6.31 -9.81
C SER A 569 -29.23 -7.31 -10.52
N LEU A 570 -29.73 -6.99 -11.73
CA LEU A 570 -30.64 -7.87 -12.47
C LEU A 570 -29.94 -9.11 -13.02
N SER A 571 -28.65 -9.03 -13.37
CA SER A 571 -27.90 -10.18 -13.88
C SER A 571 -26.39 -10.04 -13.68
N ASN A 572 -25.74 -11.14 -13.28
CA ASN A 572 -24.28 -11.27 -13.21
C ASN A 572 -23.64 -11.66 -14.56
N ASN A 573 -24.39 -11.62 -15.67
CA ASN A 573 -23.84 -11.92 -16.99
C ASN A 573 -22.89 -10.79 -17.43
N ASP A 574 -21.62 -11.12 -17.69
CA ASP A 574 -20.58 -10.14 -18.01
C ASP A 574 -20.93 -9.29 -19.24
N LYS A 575 -21.58 -9.88 -20.24
CA LYS A 575 -21.98 -9.19 -21.48
C LYS A 575 -23.08 -8.17 -21.21
N TYR A 576 -24.02 -8.51 -20.33
CA TYR A 576 -25.06 -7.61 -19.85
C TYR A 576 -24.47 -6.47 -18.99
N LEU A 577 -23.53 -6.76 -18.10
CA LEU A 577 -22.87 -5.72 -17.30
C LEU A 577 -22.12 -4.71 -18.19
N LEU A 578 -21.45 -5.18 -19.25
CA LEU A 578 -20.83 -4.31 -20.25
C LEU A 578 -21.85 -3.45 -21.01
N LEU A 579 -23.04 -3.99 -21.30
CA LEU A 579 -24.14 -3.22 -21.88
C LEU A 579 -24.62 -2.13 -20.90
N VAL A 580 -24.77 -2.42 -19.62
CA VAL A 580 -25.15 -1.44 -18.58
C VAL A 580 -24.11 -0.31 -18.47
N GLU A 581 -22.82 -0.64 -18.49
CA GLU A 581 -21.75 0.36 -18.48
C GLU A 581 -21.79 1.25 -19.72
N GLY A 582 -21.94 0.66 -20.91
CA GLY A 582 -22.00 1.43 -22.14
C GLY A 582 -23.24 2.35 -22.23
N VAL A 583 -24.37 1.95 -21.63
CA VAL A 583 -25.55 2.82 -21.54
C VAL A 583 -25.31 4.02 -20.63
N ARG A 584 -24.55 3.87 -19.53
CA ARG A 584 -24.21 4.99 -18.63
C ARG A 584 -23.46 6.10 -19.37
N ASP A 585 -22.65 5.73 -20.35
CA ASP A 585 -21.79 6.64 -21.09
C ASP A 585 -22.52 7.31 -22.30
N LEU A 586 -23.80 6.98 -22.52
CA LEU A 586 -24.65 7.69 -23.46
C LEU A 586 -25.01 9.09 -22.96
N GLU A 587 -25.07 10.04 -23.87
CA GLU A 587 -25.45 11.41 -23.54
C GLU A 587 -26.91 11.52 -23.08
N LYS A 588 -27.15 12.50 -22.19
CA LYS A 588 -28.48 13.01 -21.88
C LYS A 588 -28.98 13.86 -23.06
N GLY A 589 -29.33 13.20 -24.17
CA GLY A 589 -29.99 13.86 -25.29
C GLY A 589 -31.37 14.39 -24.90
N PRO A 590 -31.88 15.44 -25.58
CA PRO A 590 -33.25 15.90 -25.38
C PRO A 590 -34.22 14.75 -25.64
N SER A 591 -35.10 14.49 -24.68
CA SER A 591 -36.08 13.39 -24.70
C SER A 591 -37.21 13.67 -25.69
N SER A 592 -36.88 13.82 -26.98
CA SER A 592 -37.84 13.94 -28.08
C SER A 592 -38.10 12.59 -28.76
N GLU A 593 -37.79 11.48 -28.09
CA GLU A 593 -38.11 10.15 -28.62
C GLU A 593 -39.62 9.95 -28.61
N GLU A 594 -40.18 9.73 -29.81
CA GLU A 594 -41.50 9.15 -30.02
C GLU A 594 -41.65 7.95 -29.07
N GLN A 595 -42.67 8.00 -28.21
CA GLN A 595 -43.06 6.89 -27.36
C GLN A 595 -43.45 5.71 -28.26
N ARG A 596 -42.50 4.83 -28.56
CA ARG A 596 -42.85 3.47 -28.98
C ARG A 596 -43.58 2.81 -27.81
N ASP A 597 -44.61 2.04 -28.12
CA ASP A 597 -45.36 1.26 -27.15
C ASP A 597 -44.50 0.11 -26.60
N TRP A 598 -43.67 0.43 -25.60
CA TRP A 598 -42.93 -0.57 -24.84
C TRP A 598 -43.90 -1.32 -23.92
N PRO A 599 -43.74 -2.65 -23.72
CA PRO A 599 -44.51 -3.37 -22.72
C PRO A 599 -44.34 -2.72 -21.36
N THR A 600 -45.43 -2.59 -20.59
CA THR A 600 -45.44 -1.90 -19.30
C THR A 600 -44.39 -2.45 -18.33
N TRP A 601 -44.13 -3.75 -18.37
CA TRP A 601 -43.13 -4.42 -17.54
C TRP A 601 -41.68 -4.08 -17.91
N ALA A 602 -41.42 -3.62 -19.14
CA ALA A 602 -40.10 -3.19 -19.62
C ALA A 602 -39.85 -1.69 -19.38
N THR A 603 -40.60 -1.08 -18.46
CA THR A 603 -40.51 0.35 -18.15
C THR A 603 -40.23 0.58 -16.67
N TRP A 604 -39.75 1.79 -16.34
CA TRP A 604 -39.52 2.21 -14.95
C TRP A 604 -40.81 2.49 -14.17
N SER A 605 -41.99 2.27 -14.75
CA SER A 605 -43.28 2.32 -14.04
C SER A 605 -43.80 0.94 -13.67
N TRP A 606 -43.02 -0.13 -13.89
CA TRP A 606 -43.40 -1.47 -13.45
C TRP A 606 -43.31 -1.61 -11.92
N GLU A 607 -44.45 -1.86 -11.27
CA GLU A 607 -44.58 -1.87 -9.81
C GLU A 607 -44.37 -3.24 -9.17
N GLU A 608 -44.28 -4.30 -9.99
CA GLU A 608 -44.16 -5.68 -9.50
C GLU A 608 -42.71 -6.18 -9.51
N SER A 609 -42.42 -7.12 -8.61
CA SER A 609 -41.09 -7.76 -8.50
C SER A 609 -40.89 -8.93 -9.46
N TYR A 610 -41.95 -9.45 -10.08
CA TYR A 610 -41.97 -10.53 -11.08
C TYR A 610 -42.53 -10.00 -12.42
N LEU A 611 -42.27 -10.71 -13.52
CA LEU A 611 -42.85 -10.37 -14.82
C LEU A 611 -44.32 -10.85 -14.91
N PRO A 612 -45.16 -10.23 -15.75
CA PRO A 612 -46.55 -10.65 -15.89
C PRO A 612 -46.69 -12.11 -16.30
N ASN A 613 -47.77 -12.77 -15.87
CA ASN A 613 -48.08 -14.17 -16.24
C ASN A 613 -48.02 -14.44 -17.76
N ALA A 614 -48.43 -13.46 -18.58
CA ALA A 614 -48.36 -13.57 -20.04
C ALA A 614 -46.93 -13.86 -20.55
N VAL A 615 -45.90 -13.27 -19.94
CA VAL A 615 -44.49 -13.52 -20.30
C VAL A 615 -44.07 -14.96 -19.97
N HIS A 616 -44.73 -15.61 -19.01
CA HIS A 616 -44.42 -16.96 -18.56
C HIS A 616 -45.25 -18.06 -19.23
N SER A 617 -46.44 -17.73 -19.75
CA SER A 617 -47.44 -18.72 -20.14
C SER A 617 -47.95 -18.56 -21.58
N GLU A 618 -47.83 -17.37 -22.19
CA GLU A 618 -48.31 -17.12 -23.54
C GLU A 618 -47.15 -17.22 -24.54
N ASP A 619 -47.29 -18.14 -25.50
CA ASP A 619 -46.31 -18.34 -26.56
C ASP A 619 -46.19 -17.08 -27.44
N GLY A 620 -44.97 -16.72 -27.82
CA GLY A 620 -44.68 -15.59 -28.70
C GLY A 620 -44.54 -14.24 -28.01
N VAL A 621 -44.96 -14.07 -26.75
CA VAL A 621 -44.85 -12.78 -26.04
C VAL A 621 -43.39 -12.38 -25.85
N VAL A 622 -42.53 -13.33 -25.50
CA VAL A 622 -41.09 -13.08 -25.31
C VAL A 622 -40.43 -12.82 -26.65
N GLU A 623 -40.70 -13.65 -27.66
CA GLU A 623 -40.13 -13.55 -29.00
C GLU A 623 -40.46 -12.20 -29.65
N ASN A 624 -41.72 -11.77 -29.58
CA ASN A 624 -42.15 -10.45 -30.08
C ASN A 624 -41.40 -9.31 -29.40
N PHE A 625 -41.13 -9.43 -28.10
CA PHE A 625 -40.34 -8.44 -27.37
C PHE A 625 -38.85 -8.46 -27.76
N LEU A 626 -38.28 -9.65 -27.97
CA LEU A 626 -36.90 -9.80 -28.45
C LEU A 626 -36.74 -9.20 -29.86
N ASP A 627 -37.71 -9.40 -30.75
CA ASP A 627 -37.74 -8.78 -32.08
C ASP A 627 -37.88 -7.25 -32.01
N MET A 628 -38.69 -6.75 -31.07
CA MET A 628 -38.81 -5.33 -30.79
C MET A 628 -37.48 -4.72 -30.33
N ILE A 629 -36.74 -5.39 -29.43
CA ILE A 629 -35.41 -4.94 -28.99
C ILE A 629 -34.37 -5.07 -30.12
N ALA A 630 -34.43 -6.14 -30.90
CA ALA A 630 -33.55 -6.36 -32.04
C ALA A 630 -33.69 -5.22 -33.07
N SER A 631 -34.87 -4.63 -33.22
CA SER A 631 -35.12 -3.47 -34.10
C SER A 631 -34.99 -2.10 -33.42
N ALA A 632 -34.82 -2.04 -32.09
CA ALA A 632 -34.71 -0.78 -31.36
C ALA A 632 -33.37 -0.07 -31.63
N LYS A 633 -33.44 1.24 -31.90
CA LYS A 633 -32.26 2.11 -32.01
C LYS A 633 -31.93 2.69 -30.64
N ILE A 634 -30.71 2.46 -30.14
CA ILE A 634 -30.22 3.06 -28.89
C ILE A 634 -29.44 4.32 -29.26
N THR A 635 -30.13 5.46 -29.23
CA THR A 635 -29.53 6.77 -29.55
C THR A 635 -29.39 7.67 -28.32
N SER A 636 -30.11 7.38 -27.24
CA SER A 636 -30.16 8.22 -26.05
C SER A 636 -30.05 7.40 -24.76
N LEU A 637 -29.66 8.05 -23.66
CA LEU A 637 -29.63 7.41 -22.34
C LEU A 637 -31.02 6.82 -21.95
N PRO A 638 -32.16 7.53 -22.12
CA PRO A 638 -33.47 6.95 -21.85
C PRO A 638 -33.79 5.68 -22.65
N SER A 639 -33.53 5.64 -23.97
CA SER A 639 -33.76 4.43 -24.78
C SER A 639 -32.83 3.29 -24.37
N GLY A 640 -31.53 3.58 -24.18
CA GLY A 640 -30.56 2.60 -23.70
C GLY A 640 -30.95 1.99 -22.35
N MET A 641 -31.43 2.82 -21.42
CA MET A 641 -31.89 2.37 -20.10
C MET A 641 -33.14 1.50 -20.18
N ARG A 642 -34.09 1.79 -21.07
CA ARG A 642 -35.29 0.95 -21.27
C ARG A 642 -34.95 -0.41 -21.87
N VAL A 643 -34.16 -0.43 -22.95
CA VAL A 643 -33.70 -1.68 -23.58
C VAL A 643 -32.98 -2.55 -22.56
N THR A 644 -32.06 -1.95 -21.80
CA THR A 644 -31.25 -2.66 -20.81
C THR A 644 -32.06 -3.12 -19.60
N LEU A 645 -33.10 -2.37 -19.20
CA LEU A 645 -34.05 -2.81 -18.18
C LEU A 645 -34.82 -4.05 -18.65
N GLY A 646 -35.39 -4.01 -19.84
CA GLY A 646 -36.15 -5.13 -20.42
C GLY A 646 -35.34 -6.42 -20.52
N LEU A 647 -34.12 -6.35 -21.07
CA LEU A 647 -33.20 -7.49 -21.15
C LEU A 647 -32.81 -8.00 -19.76
N GLY A 648 -32.51 -7.08 -18.82
CA GLY A 648 -32.14 -7.44 -17.46
C GLY A 648 -33.24 -8.16 -16.70
N LEU A 649 -34.49 -7.68 -16.82
CA LEU A 649 -35.65 -8.30 -16.20
C LEU A 649 -35.89 -9.70 -16.78
N LEU A 650 -35.79 -9.90 -18.09
CA LEU A 650 -35.91 -11.23 -18.71
C LEU A 650 -34.80 -12.19 -18.25
N LEU A 651 -33.54 -11.74 -18.22
CA LEU A 651 -32.42 -12.56 -17.72
C LEU A 651 -32.65 -12.99 -16.26
N ARG A 652 -33.12 -12.07 -15.41
CA ARG A 652 -33.46 -12.36 -14.01
C ARG A 652 -34.58 -13.39 -13.92
N GLU A 653 -35.61 -13.23 -14.74
CA GLU A 653 -36.81 -14.05 -14.66
C GLU A 653 -36.62 -15.46 -15.24
N CYS A 654 -35.87 -15.61 -16.33
CA CYS A 654 -35.45 -16.92 -16.83
C CYS A 654 -34.65 -17.68 -15.76
N LYS A 655 -33.71 -17.01 -15.08
CA LYS A 655 -32.94 -17.62 -13.98
C LYS A 655 -33.82 -18.04 -12.80
N ARG A 656 -34.87 -17.28 -12.49
CA ARG A 656 -35.84 -17.63 -11.44
C ARG A 656 -36.67 -18.84 -11.83
N ALA A 657 -37.19 -18.88 -13.07
CA ALA A 657 -37.97 -20.01 -13.59
C ALA A 657 -37.14 -21.30 -13.64
N ILE A 658 -35.90 -21.25 -14.15
CA ILE A 658 -35.01 -22.42 -14.24
C ILE A 658 -34.62 -22.97 -12.86
N LYS A 659 -34.46 -22.10 -11.86
CA LYS A 659 -34.09 -22.49 -10.48
C LYS A 659 -35.30 -22.76 -9.59
N TYR A 660 -36.51 -22.69 -10.13
CA TYR A 660 -37.71 -22.82 -9.32
C TYR A 660 -37.86 -24.27 -8.86
N GLU A 661 -37.82 -24.46 -7.55
CA GLU A 661 -38.18 -25.72 -6.89
C GLU A 661 -39.42 -25.44 -6.03
N VAL A 662 -40.50 -26.19 -6.24
CA VAL A 662 -41.81 -25.97 -5.59
C VAL A 662 -41.68 -25.95 -4.06
N ASP A 663 -40.81 -26.78 -3.51
CA ASP A 663 -40.63 -26.94 -2.06
C ASP A 663 -39.73 -25.86 -1.42
N GLU A 664 -38.94 -25.13 -2.22
CA GLU A 664 -38.03 -24.07 -1.73
C GLU A 664 -38.54 -22.65 -2.03
N ALA A 665 -39.64 -22.51 -2.77
CA ALA A 665 -40.16 -21.21 -3.20
C ALA A 665 -40.70 -20.36 -2.02
N PRO A 666 -40.25 -19.10 -1.86
CA PRO A 666 -40.85 -18.16 -0.90
C PRO A 666 -42.36 -18.01 -1.10
N HIS A 667 -43.11 -17.77 -0.01
CA HIS A 667 -44.58 -17.65 -0.05
C HIS A 667 -45.12 -16.54 -0.98
N ASN A 668 -44.29 -15.56 -1.34
CA ASN A 668 -44.63 -14.48 -2.27
C ASN A 668 -44.28 -14.81 -3.73
N THR A 669 -43.78 -16.01 -4.02
CA THR A 669 -43.45 -16.43 -5.38
C THR A 669 -44.72 -16.76 -6.15
N PRO A 670 -44.95 -16.15 -7.33
CA PRO A 670 -46.15 -16.45 -8.12
C PRO A 670 -46.21 -17.91 -8.54
N THR A 671 -47.40 -18.51 -8.44
CA THR A 671 -47.61 -19.94 -8.73
C THR A 671 -47.37 -20.30 -10.20
N TYR A 672 -47.50 -19.35 -11.12
CA TYR A 672 -47.23 -19.57 -12.55
C TYR A 672 -45.74 -19.78 -12.87
N LEU A 673 -44.83 -19.42 -11.95
CA LEU A 673 -43.39 -19.57 -12.20
C LEU A 673 -42.97 -21.04 -12.37
N GLY A 674 -43.64 -21.96 -11.66
CA GLY A 674 -43.39 -23.40 -11.79
C GLY A 674 -43.90 -24.04 -13.08
N ALA A 675 -44.75 -23.35 -13.83
CA ALA A 675 -45.25 -23.78 -15.14
C ALA A 675 -44.70 -22.90 -16.27
N SER A 676 -43.67 -22.09 -16.00
CA SER A 676 -43.18 -21.10 -16.94
C SER A 676 -42.50 -21.73 -18.16
N THR A 677 -42.76 -21.15 -19.34
CA THR A 677 -42.07 -21.46 -20.60
C THR A 677 -40.68 -20.80 -20.72
N LEU A 678 -40.27 -19.99 -19.74
CA LEU A 678 -38.95 -19.34 -19.68
C LEU A 678 -37.85 -20.36 -19.34
N ASP A 679 -37.50 -21.17 -20.32
CA ASP A 679 -36.51 -22.24 -20.21
C ASP A 679 -35.08 -21.76 -20.55
N ILE A 680 -34.14 -22.72 -20.60
CA ILE A 680 -32.75 -22.46 -20.95
C ILE A 680 -32.57 -21.96 -22.39
N LYS A 681 -33.49 -22.29 -23.31
CA LYS A 681 -33.43 -21.83 -24.70
C LYS A 681 -33.77 -20.35 -24.78
N ILE A 682 -34.83 -19.93 -24.09
CA ILE A 682 -35.17 -18.51 -23.97
C ILE A 682 -34.03 -17.73 -23.32
N LEU A 683 -33.43 -18.26 -22.24
CA LEU A 683 -32.26 -17.63 -21.61
C LEU A 683 -31.12 -17.41 -22.63
N SER A 684 -30.78 -18.43 -23.44
CA SER A 684 -29.75 -18.32 -24.48
C SER A 684 -30.09 -17.24 -25.51
N LEU A 685 -31.35 -17.18 -25.98
CA LEU A 685 -31.79 -16.16 -26.93
C LEU A 685 -31.64 -14.74 -26.36
N VAL A 686 -31.96 -14.53 -25.08
CA VAL A 686 -31.77 -13.24 -24.43
C VAL A 686 -30.29 -12.89 -24.32
N GLU A 687 -29.41 -13.84 -24.01
CA GLU A 687 -27.96 -13.62 -23.93
C GLU A 687 -27.32 -13.27 -25.29
N ASP A 688 -27.75 -13.92 -26.36
CA ASP A 688 -27.32 -13.61 -27.73
C ASP A 688 -27.82 -12.22 -28.19
N LEU A 689 -29.04 -11.86 -27.79
CA LEU A 689 -29.58 -10.54 -28.09
C LEU A 689 -28.85 -9.44 -27.30
N VAL A 690 -28.47 -9.68 -26.04
CA VAL A 690 -27.62 -8.76 -25.26
C VAL A 690 -26.32 -8.46 -25.99
N ASP A 691 -25.68 -9.50 -26.55
CA ASP A 691 -24.46 -9.33 -27.35
C ASP A 691 -24.70 -8.52 -28.62
N THR A 692 -25.79 -8.80 -29.33
CA THR A 692 -26.18 -8.09 -30.55
C THR A 692 -26.45 -6.61 -30.27
N VAL A 693 -27.17 -6.30 -29.20
CA VAL A 693 -27.45 -4.92 -28.77
C VAL A 693 -26.16 -4.21 -28.35
N ARG A 694 -25.30 -4.87 -27.57
CA ARG A 694 -23.99 -4.32 -27.18
C ARG A 694 -23.12 -4.03 -28.41
N GLY A 695 -23.07 -4.95 -29.37
CA GLY A 695 -22.32 -4.81 -30.62
C GLY A 695 -22.75 -3.58 -31.44
N ARG A 696 -24.04 -3.26 -31.45
CA ARG A 696 -24.58 -2.06 -32.11
C ARG A 696 -24.30 -0.76 -31.35
N MET A 697 -24.20 -0.82 -30.03
CA MET A 697 -23.93 0.36 -29.20
C MET A 697 -22.43 0.74 -29.19
N LEU A 698 -21.54 -0.25 -29.33
CA LEU A 698 -20.08 -0.05 -29.24
C LEU A 698 -19.51 0.98 -30.24
N PRO A 699 -19.91 1.00 -31.53
CA PRO A 699 -19.44 2.01 -32.49
C PRO A 699 -19.81 3.44 -32.07
N THR A 700 -21.00 3.63 -31.51
CA THR A 700 -21.47 4.93 -31.01
C THR A 700 -20.60 5.44 -29.85
N LEU A 701 -20.09 4.53 -29.02
CA LEU A 701 -19.16 4.86 -27.94
C LEU A 701 -17.73 5.10 -28.46
N LYS A 702 -17.22 4.24 -29.36
CA LYS A 702 -15.87 4.37 -29.93
C LYS A 702 -15.68 5.64 -30.76
N GLY A 703 -16.68 6.05 -31.52
CA GLY A 703 -16.63 7.32 -32.27
C GLY A 703 -16.40 8.53 -31.37
N ARG A 704 -16.87 8.45 -30.12
CA ARG A 704 -16.73 9.53 -29.12
C ARG A 704 -15.38 9.50 -28.42
N GLU A 705 -14.87 8.32 -28.06
CA GLU A 705 -13.51 8.23 -27.50
C GLU A 705 -12.47 8.77 -28.48
N GLY A 706 -12.67 8.57 -29.79
CA GLY A 706 -11.82 9.17 -30.84
C GLY A 706 -11.89 10.69 -30.84
N GLN A 707 -13.09 11.28 -30.79
CA GLN A 707 -13.27 12.74 -30.73
C GLN A 707 -12.74 13.35 -29.43
N GLN A 708 -12.95 12.68 -28.30
CA GLN A 708 -12.47 13.14 -27.00
C GLN A 708 -10.94 13.07 -26.92
N ARG A 709 -10.32 12.00 -27.46
CA ARG A 709 -8.85 11.92 -27.57
C ARG A 709 -8.27 12.97 -28.51
N ALA A 710 -8.94 13.28 -29.61
CA ALA A 710 -8.53 14.35 -30.50
C ALA A 710 -8.59 15.72 -29.79
N ALA A 711 -9.67 15.99 -29.05
CA ALA A 711 -9.80 17.22 -28.28
C ALA A 711 -8.78 17.33 -27.12
N GLU A 712 -8.54 16.23 -26.40
CA GLU A 712 -7.50 16.18 -25.35
C GLU A 712 -6.08 16.32 -25.93
N GLN A 713 -5.84 15.79 -27.12
CA GLN A 713 -4.57 15.96 -27.81
C GLN A 713 -4.38 17.42 -28.25
N GLU A 714 -5.41 18.06 -28.80
CA GLU A 714 -5.39 19.49 -29.15
C GLU A 714 -5.24 20.40 -27.92
N GLU A 715 -5.79 20.01 -26.76
CA GLU A 715 -5.54 20.70 -25.49
C GLU A 715 -4.09 20.54 -25.02
N LYS A 716 -3.53 19.32 -25.10
CA LYS A 716 -2.12 19.07 -24.75
C LYS A 716 -1.15 19.79 -25.68
N GLU A 717 -1.46 19.86 -26.97
CA GLU A 717 -0.66 20.61 -27.95
C GLU A 717 -0.70 22.11 -27.63
N ARG A 718 -1.85 22.67 -27.26
CA ARG A 718 -1.96 24.08 -26.81
C ARG A 718 -1.20 24.33 -25.51
N ASP A 719 -1.27 23.43 -24.54
CA ASP A 719 -0.53 23.55 -23.28
C ASP A 719 0.98 23.47 -23.52
N HIS A 720 1.43 22.56 -24.39
CA HIS A 720 2.82 22.46 -24.79
C HIS A 720 3.31 23.71 -25.53
N GLU A 721 2.50 24.26 -26.44
CA GLU A 721 2.81 25.50 -27.14
C GLU A 721 2.92 26.69 -26.17
N LEU A 722 2.07 26.75 -25.15
CA LEU A 722 2.15 27.74 -24.07
C LEU A 722 3.43 27.60 -23.23
N GLU A 723 3.83 26.38 -22.89
CA GLU A 723 5.10 26.12 -22.17
C GLU A 723 6.32 26.53 -23.00
N VAL A 724 6.33 26.17 -24.30
CA VAL A 724 7.40 26.57 -25.23
C VAL A 724 7.48 28.09 -25.33
N ARG A 725 6.33 28.77 -25.44
CA ARG A 725 6.28 30.24 -25.47
C ARG A 725 6.78 30.88 -24.18
N GLN A 726 6.41 30.35 -23.01
CA GLN A 726 6.92 30.84 -21.72
C GLN A 726 8.44 30.66 -21.59
N HIS A 727 8.97 29.54 -22.05
CA HIS A 727 10.41 29.28 -22.06
C HIS A 727 11.16 30.28 -22.97
N LEU A 728 10.65 30.53 -24.18
CA LEU A 728 11.19 31.53 -25.10
C LEU A 728 11.15 32.95 -24.52
N GLU A 729 10.05 33.32 -23.85
CA GLU A 729 9.94 34.63 -23.19
C GLU A 729 10.94 34.77 -22.01
N GLU A 730 11.18 33.71 -21.24
CA GLU A 730 12.18 33.70 -20.17
C GLU A 730 13.62 33.78 -20.71
N GLU A 731 13.91 33.08 -21.80
CA GLU A 731 15.21 33.12 -22.46
C GLU A 731 15.52 34.52 -23.02
N LEU A 732 14.53 35.19 -23.64
CA LEU A 732 14.64 36.58 -24.08
C LEU A 732 14.89 37.53 -22.89
N ARG A 733 14.22 37.32 -21.76
CA ARG A 733 14.43 38.12 -20.54
C ARG A 733 15.87 37.96 -20.03
N MET A 734 16.39 36.74 -19.98
CA MET A 734 17.79 36.49 -19.56
C MET A 734 18.79 37.15 -20.52
N LEU A 735 18.53 37.14 -21.83
CA LEU A 735 19.37 37.79 -22.83
C LEU A 735 19.41 39.31 -22.63
N GLU A 736 18.29 39.93 -22.29
CA GLU A 736 18.19 41.37 -22.03
C GLU A 736 18.88 41.78 -20.72
N GLU A 737 18.77 40.96 -19.68
CA GLU A 737 19.55 41.13 -18.45
C GLU A 737 21.06 41.01 -18.70
N ALA A 738 21.48 40.04 -19.52
CA ALA A 738 22.89 39.87 -19.91
C ALA A 738 23.42 41.08 -20.70
N LYS A 739 22.63 41.61 -21.63
CA LYS A 739 22.96 42.86 -22.35
C LYS A 739 23.12 44.04 -21.40
N SER A 740 22.21 44.17 -20.43
CA SER A 740 22.26 45.21 -19.41
C SER A 740 23.50 45.10 -18.52
N ARG A 741 23.89 43.87 -18.16
CA ARG A 741 25.11 43.60 -17.38
C ARG A 741 26.38 43.93 -18.17
N ASN A 742 26.44 43.55 -19.44
CA ASN A 742 27.56 43.90 -20.33
C ASN A 742 27.68 45.42 -20.53
N LYS A 743 26.55 46.13 -20.62
CA LYS A 743 26.56 47.60 -20.67
C LYS A 743 27.18 48.20 -19.40
N ARG A 744 26.76 47.75 -18.21
CA ARG A 744 27.35 48.20 -16.93
C ARG A 744 28.85 47.92 -16.85
N LEU A 745 29.29 46.73 -17.25
CA LEU A 745 30.71 46.38 -17.31
C LEU A 745 31.51 47.30 -18.24
N LYS A 746 30.92 47.70 -19.38
CA LYS A 746 31.54 48.63 -20.31
C LYS A 746 31.65 50.04 -19.70
N ASP A 747 30.60 50.50 -19.03
CA ASP A 747 30.59 51.80 -18.34
C ASP A 747 31.62 51.82 -17.19
N ASP A 748 31.70 50.74 -16.40
CA ASP A 748 32.69 50.58 -15.31
C ASP A 748 34.12 50.55 -15.85
N MET A 749 34.36 49.86 -16.97
CA MET A 749 35.67 49.83 -17.62
C MET A 749 36.09 51.21 -18.12
N GLN A 750 35.16 52.00 -18.67
CA GLN A 750 35.43 53.36 -19.11
C GLN A 750 35.74 54.29 -17.92
N LYS A 751 35.02 54.13 -16.80
CA LYS A 751 35.29 54.85 -15.56
C LYS A 751 36.68 54.53 -14.99
N LEU A 752 37.08 53.26 -15.01
CA LEU A 752 38.44 52.84 -14.60
C LEU A 752 39.52 53.44 -15.49
N GLN A 753 39.29 53.54 -16.80
CA GLN A 753 40.23 54.20 -17.72
C GLN A 753 40.39 55.69 -17.40
N GLU A 754 39.30 56.39 -17.08
CA GLU A 754 39.33 57.80 -16.70
C GLU A 754 40.01 58.03 -15.35
N GLU A 755 39.76 57.17 -14.36
CA GLU A 755 40.44 57.20 -13.06
C GLU A 755 41.94 56.92 -13.20
N THR A 756 42.32 55.96 -14.04
CA THR A 756 43.73 55.67 -14.35
C THR A 756 44.40 56.88 -15.01
N LYS A 757 43.73 57.54 -15.96
CA LYS A 757 44.25 58.76 -16.59
C LYS A 757 44.46 59.88 -15.58
N LYS A 758 43.51 60.07 -14.66
CA LYS A 758 43.62 61.09 -13.60
C LYS A 758 44.78 60.82 -12.65
N LEU A 759 45.02 59.56 -12.28
CA LEU A 759 46.17 59.18 -11.44
C LEU A 759 47.51 59.42 -12.16
N VAL A 760 47.57 59.21 -13.47
CA VAL A 760 48.77 59.54 -14.26
C VAL A 760 49.03 61.05 -14.26
N GLU A 761 48.00 61.86 -14.50
CA GLU A 761 48.12 63.33 -14.46
C GLU A 761 48.51 63.85 -13.07
N GLU A 762 47.96 63.26 -11.99
CA GLU A 762 48.33 63.58 -10.61
C GLU A 762 49.78 63.22 -10.30
N ASN A 763 50.24 62.05 -10.76
CA ASN A 763 51.62 61.61 -10.56
C ASN A 763 52.61 62.49 -11.33
N GLU A 764 52.29 62.89 -12.58
CA GLU A 764 53.10 63.86 -13.34
C GLU A 764 53.16 65.23 -12.64
N SER A 765 52.08 65.67 -12.00
CA SER A 765 52.05 66.92 -11.22
C SER A 765 52.95 66.85 -9.99
N LEU A 766 52.90 65.74 -9.25
CA LEU A 766 53.77 65.48 -8.10
C LEU A 766 55.24 65.41 -8.51
N GLU A 767 55.54 64.83 -9.67
CA GLU A 767 56.91 64.75 -10.19
C GLU A 767 57.45 66.15 -10.55
N ARG A 768 56.63 67.04 -11.11
CA ARG A 768 56.99 68.45 -11.31
C ARG A 768 57.26 69.20 -10.00
N GLN A 769 56.43 68.99 -8.96
CA GLN A 769 56.68 69.58 -7.64
C GLN A 769 57.96 69.06 -7.00
N ARG A 770 58.28 67.77 -7.18
CA ARG A 770 59.49 67.16 -6.62
C ARG A 770 60.76 67.75 -7.24
N VAL A 771 60.73 68.02 -8.54
CA VAL A 771 61.83 68.71 -9.26
C VAL A 771 62.00 70.16 -8.80
N GLU A 772 60.91 70.88 -8.45
CA GLU A 772 61.00 72.24 -7.89
C GLU A 772 61.58 72.27 -6.46
N VAL A 773 61.30 71.26 -5.62
CA VAL A 773 61.85 71.16 -4.26
C VAL A 773 63.34 70.81 -4.27
N GLU A 774 63.80 70.01 -5.23
CA GLU A 774 65.24 69.69 -5.38
C GLU A 774 66.08 70.87 -5.92
N HIS A 775 65.47 71.92 -6.47
CA HIS A 775 66.18 73.10 -6.96
C HIS A 775 66.33 74.25 -5.94
N ASN A 776 65.73 74.12 -4.74
CA ASN A 776 65.64 75.22 -3.76
C ASN A 776 66.16 74.87 -2.34
N GLY A 777 66.99 73.83 -2.19
CA GLY A 777 67.33 73.25 -0.90
C GLY A 777 68.82 73.09 -0.57
N GLU A 778 69.66 74.10 -0.83
CA GLU A 778 71.00 74.21 -0.23
C GLU A 778 71.16 75.57 0.48
N SER A 779 70.92 75.61 1.81
CA SER A 779 71.67 76.41 2.79
C SER A 779 71.12 76.18 4.21
N GLU A 780 71.99 75.62 5.08
CA GLU A 780 72.33 76.00 6.47
C GLU A 780 71.23 76.55 7.41
N ALA A 781 71.16 76.29 8.73
CA ALA A 781 72.03 75.76 9.77
C ALA A 781 71.13 75.36 10.98
N GLU A 782 71.43 74.29 11.73
CA GLU A 782 72.01 74.32 13.09
C GLU A 782 71.24 75.14 14.17
N VAL A 783 70.83 74.50 15.28
CA VAL A 783 71.05 74.92 16.69
C VAL A 783 70.27 74.05 17.71
N ARG A 784 70.95 73.83 18.84
CA ARG A 784 70.76 72.93 20.01
C ARG A 784 69.64 73.27 21.03
N VAL A 785 69.07 72.18 21.61
CA VAL A 785 68.93 71.77 23.05
C VAL A 785 68.29 72.70 24.12
N GLU A 786 67.24 72.21 24.83
CA GLU A 786 67.07 72.09 26.31
C GLU A 786 65.62 71.64 26.66
N VAL A 787 65.31 70.51 27.31
CA VAL A 787 65.37 70.07 28.74
C VAL A 787 64.22 70.59 29.66
N LYS A 788 63.57 69.62 30.36
CA LYS A 788 62.56 69.67 31.47
C LYS A 788 61.08 69.86 31.06
N GLY A 789 60.06 69.16 31.58
CA GLY A 789 59.94 68.14 32.63
C GLY A 789 58.55 68.24 33.32
N LYS A 790 57.93 67.09 33.68
CA LYS A 790 56.74 66.90 34.57
C LYS A 790 55.39 67.46 34.03
N LYS A 791 54.19 66.87 34.23
CA LYS A 791 53.63 65.85 35.13
C LYS A 791 52.19 65.52 34.65
N ARG A 792 51.84 64.23 34.56
CA ARG A 792 50.68 63.56 35.24
C ARG A 792 49.22 64.02 34.99
N SER A 793 48.46 63.18 34.27
CA SER A 793 47.07 62.72 34.57
C SER A 793 46.73 61.60 33.56
N LYS A 794 46.67 60.30 33.89
CA LYS A 794 45.67 59.49 34.63
C LYS A 794 44.26 59.47 33.98
N LEU A 795 43.71 58.25 33.89
CA LEU A 795 42.47 57.75 33.24
C LEU A 795 42.70 57.35 31.77
N GLY A 796 42.40 56.16 31.29
CA GLY A 796 41.59 55.05 31.82
C GLY A 796 40.83 54.43 30.65
N GLU A 797 40.79 53.09 30.60
CA GLU A 797 39.79 52.25 29.91
C GLU A 797 39.86 52.01 28.38
N SER A 798 40.31 50.79 28.06
CA SER A 798 39.66 49.78 27.20
C SER A 798 38.70 50.26 26.09
N GLY A 799 39.21 50.35 24.87
CA GLY A 799 38.41 50.40 23.64
C GLY A 799 38.00 49.00 23.17
N LYS A 800 36.70 48.72 23.25
CA LYS A 800 36.01 47.55 22.66
C LYS A 800 35.99 47.64 21.12
N PRO A 801 35.89 46.51 20.40
CA PRO A 801 35.72 46.51 18.94
C PRO A 801 34.35 47.06 18.53
N HIS A 802 34.34 47.80 17.42
CA HIS A 802 33.16 48.39 16.79
C HIS A 802 32.09 47.33 16.47
N LYS A 803 30.91 47.56 17.04
CA LYS A 803 29.67 46.85 16.77
C LYS A 803 29.13 47.32 15.43
N ILE A 804 29.13 46.45 14.42
CA ILE A 804 28.44 46.66 13.15
C ILE A 804 26.94 46.76 13.45
N THR A 805 26.36 47.91 13.12
CA THR A 805 24.92 48.17 13.15
C THR A 805 24.22 47.27 12.14
N LYS A 806 23.36 46.37 12.63
CA LYS A 806 22.32 45.73 11.82
C LYS A 806 21.28 46.78 11.49
N THR A 807 21.10 47.06 10.20
CA THR A 807 19.93 47.74 9.67
C THR A 807 18.79 46.73 9.59
N ASP A 808 17.74 46.98 10.37
CA ASP A 808 16.44 46.33 10.27
C ASP A 808 15.74 46.81 8.99
N ASP A 809 15.78 46.01 7.94
CA ASP A 809 14.87 46.16 6.80
C ASP A 809 13.66 45.24 6.98
N ILE A 810 12.56 45.87 7.37
CA ILE A 810 11.20 45.35 7.44
C ILE A 810 10.75 45.02 6.01
N ARG A 811 10.97 43.78 5.57
CA ARG A 811 10.36 43.27 4.33
C ARG A 811 8.95 42.76 4.61
N ARG A 812 7.96 43.65 4.41
CA ARG A 812 6.53 43.31 4.33
C ARG A 812 6.31 42.25 3.24
N SER A 813 6.01 41.03 3.66
CA SER A 813 5.50 39.96 2.80
C SER A 813 3.99 40.11 2.64
N SER A 814 3.55 40.71 1.54
CA SER A 814 2.17 40.65 1.06
C SER A 814 2.10 39.73 -0.16
N ARG A 815 2.04 38.42 0.08
CA ARG A 815 1.64 37.44 -0.94
C ARG A 815 0.25 36.94 -0.59
N ALA A 816 -0.75 37.56 -1.21
CA ALA A 816 -2.14 37.11 -1.16
C ALA A 816 -2.22 35.67 -1.70
N ARG A 817 -2.79 34.77 -0.89
CA ARG A 817 -3.18 33.43 -1.34
C ARG A 817 -4.44 33.57 -2.18
N LEU A 818 -4.34 33.30 -3.48
CA LEU A 818 -5.50 33.06 -4.33
C LEU A 818 -6.16 31.72 -3.91
N PRO A 819 -7.49 31.66 -3.73
CA PRO A 819 -8.20 30.41 -3.47
C PRO A 819 -8.31 29.57 -4.75
N SER A 820 -8.17 28.25 -4.60
CA SER A 820 -8.23 27.29 -5.70
C SER A 820 -9.63 27.20 -6.31
N LYS A 821 -9.72 27.24 -7.64
CA LYS A 821 -10.95 27.04 -8.45
C LYS A 821 -11.43 25.58 -8.44
N LYS A 822 -11.80 25.03 -7.28
CA LYS A 822 -12.43 23.70 -7.20
C LYS A 822 -13.57 23.68 -6.17
N ALA A 823 -14.49 24.63 -6.31
CA ALA A 823 -15.78 24.64 -5.60
C ALA A 823 -16.76 25.58 -6.32
N MET A 824 -17.26 25.19 -7.49
CA MET A 824 -18.48 25.74 -8.10
C MET A 824 -19.00 24.71 -9.11
N LYS A 825 -19.78 23.75 -8.61
CA LYS A 825 -20.80 22.97 -9.32
C LYS A 825 -21.61 22.25 -8.24
N TYR A 826 -22.61 22.96 -7.73
CA TYR A 826 -23.86 22.40 -7.21
C TYR A 826 -24.98 23.01 -8.04
#